data_AF-A0A6J2S640-F1
#
_entry.id   AF-A0A6J2S640-F1
#
_cell.length_a   1.000
_cell.length_b   1.000
_cell.length_c   1.000
_cell.angle_alpha   90.00
_cell.angle_beta   90.00
_cell.angle_gamma   90.00
#
_symmetry.space_group_name_H-M   'P 1'
#
loop_
_entity.id
_entity.type
_entity.pdbx_description
1 polymer ?
#
loop_
_entity_poly.entity_id
_entity_poly.type
_entity_poly.pdbx_seq_one_letter_code
_entity_poly.pdbx_strand_id
1 'polypeptide(L)'
;MSQSEEQQDSRNTNRGEVKVEEQEEEEKGIENTPLVARAPDASLPEEPPFASADVTASPAFRCLDELSLDKISKTKVAKLKSSFRLLHDTLKSTQDSEIHLLGEAKRCRAELERLHAQVERTEEQSTSEEPESEVNELRQQFLQACNELKAAEDREYKTQYKLKCLWEEKQCLEKENEIQPKPAELESRAKALQDKHEDLRREVSLRQLEVRSLTEDVETHETQILKEQKELEDKAKIIELKEAEKAQLISIPDQVLKEIGRKHSKRESAMKTMEALNAEISEMEQHVKEVNERSHVLRWENKESKKGLEGVGAHVDACQRECRQLLKEQEVNREEKAELMGNRGILEMKLQNIMCDRKHLCECHAVQLKEKNRQMQTFRRMEHALMVATEQLEDTQSIYNELQAQLDAVPKQEASIQQRMELQKEVDALKVSFEKQLSVSEEQRQKMQQCGMIQGLLRESNCLREELHNLKCLTQIKVEERGQKHRELLRAEQLNRHIQQELREKDLIIMDHNKLNAMLQRRVLQNCKLCNMITEEKNKYVKLKQIASQTTTEMTEQVKVLENETEIQRTIVINKDRSLTKARMKSSKNSKIRDKLNNDISKAVWKHRQIIQEYEDNKLELMKLTQTINLQEQALLEVNTNHETAIQRRNLLGIQLLEHEEVLFNFFEKVNIQEAAITKGNMTLETLEKEMRDLQLEINEEKRQIDLKKKKEMPLEIKLEGEITTLLIELSEARDKTLEGLNRTVDYKELKGEDPSTAELVKDIEQLELNLAKQERQSLEKELLVDQVTRLSKPLSEQAENCQQDRLSLAKKLNEIRTHVIDSNHRMMAVAAELSMKQAAALSLQQEIKEKEFQMDRCQRQLEQGLPPCPEIEKEWRRMLRDKKRRRRDKEERERLAEEEEWTQLPNGEYTTAESRPNAYVPQTDSLPLPKPYGAHAPFKPSQPGANMRHIRKPTLKPLEI
;
A
#
# COMPACT_ATOMS: atom_id res chain seq x y z
N MET A 1 13.26 19.57 -34.12
CA MET A 1 12.48 18.54 -34.81
C MET A 1 11.27 19.28 -35.40
N SER A 2 11.29 19.71 -36.66
CA SER A 2 11.36 18.90 -37.90
C SER A 2 10.02 18.20 -38.18
N GLN A 3 9.36 18.32 -39.34
CA GLN A 3 9.58 19.13 -40.56
C GLN A 3 8.27 19.08 -41.41
N SER A 4 7.97 19.91 -42.42
CA SER A 4 8.69 21.01 -43.08
C SER A 4 7.68 22.02 -43.72
N GLU A 5 8.11 22.79 -44.74
CA GLU A 5 7.41 23.23 -45.98
C GLU A 5 5.87 23.41 -46.04
N GLU A 6 5.29 24.34 -46.81
CA GLU A 6 5.75 25.56 -47.52
C GLU A 6 4.48 26.35 -47.95
N GLN A 7 4.58 27.65 -48.25
CA GLN A 7 3.48 28.38 -48.92
C GLN A 7 3.99 29.54 -49.79
N GLN A 8 3.52 29.61 -51.03
CA GLN A 8 3.83 30.65 -52.03
C GLN A 8 2.66 31.63 -52.24
N ASP A 9 2.98 32.73 -52.92
CA ASP A 9 2.08 33.64 -53.67
C ASP A 9 1.13 34.60 -52.90
N SER A 10 0.89 35.84 -53.39
CA SER A 10 1.67 36.66 -54.34
C SER A 10 1.19 38.15 -54.42
N ARG A 11 2.01 38.99 -55.09
CA ARG A 11 1.66 40.12 -55.98
C ARG A 11 1.26 41.52 -55.46
N ASN A 12 2.14 42.48 -55.83
CA ASN A 12 1.86 43.72 -56.59
C ASN A 12 1.08 44.87 -55.89
N THR A 13 1.07 46.14 -56.36
CA THR A 13 1.46 46.81 -57.64
C THR A 13 1.86 48.29 -57.30
N ASN A 14 2.38 49.22 -58.12
CA ASN A 14 2.57 49.40 -59.58
C ASN A 14 3.63 50.51 -59.87
N ARG A 15 3.89 50.81 -61.16
CA ARG A 15 4.40 52.10 -61.74
C ARG A 15 5.91 52.37 -61.61
N GLY A 16 6.61 52.87 -62.65
CA GLY A 16 6.22 53.12 -64.04
C GLY A 16 7.36 53.70 -64.89
N GLU A 17 7.32 53.53 -66.21
CA GLU A 17 8.42 53.83 -67.16
C GLU A 17 8.43 55.28 -67.67
N VAL A 18 9.61 55.78 -68.07
CA VAL A 18 9.80 56.75 -69.17
C VAL A 18 11.10 56.43 -69.92
N LYS A 19 11.07 56.44 -71.27
CA LYS A 19 12.24 56.48 -72.14
C LYS A 19 12.43 57.89 -72.72
N VAL A 20 13.67 58.31 -72.95
CA VAL A 20 14.08 59.26 -74.01
C VAL A 20 15.40 58.76 -74.59
N GLU A 21 15.66 59.04 -75.87
CA GLU A 21 16.81 58.53 -76.64
C GLU A 21 17.90 59.61 -76.83
N GLU A 22 19.09 59.15 -77.22
CA GLU A 22 20.20 59.81 -77.93
C GLU A 22 20.27 61.36 -78.03
N GLN A 23 21.43 61.93 -77.67
CA GLN A 23 22.39 62.44 -78.68
C GLN A 23 23.78 62.76 -78.09
N GLU A 24 24.78 62.85 -78.98
CA GLU A 24 26.18 63.21 -78.70
C GLU A 24 26.39 64.73 -78.83
N GLU A 25 27.34 65.31 -78.08
CA GLU A 25 28.08 66.49 -78.52
C GLU A 25 29.47 66.56 -77.84
N GLU A 26 30.42 67.28 -78.45
CA GLU A 26 31.86 67.22 -78.15
C GLU A 26 32.40 68.38 -77.30
N GLU A 27 33.70 68.30 -76.93
CA GLU A 27 34.59 69.42 -76.56
C GLU A 27 34.25 70.21 -75.26
N LYS A 28 35.20 70.72 -74.44
CA LYS A 28 36.59 71.12 -74.68
C LYS A 28 37.36 71.32 -73.35
N GLY A 29 38.62 70.88 -73.33
CA GLY A 29 39.78 71.41 -72.58
C GLY A 29 39.68 71.96 -71.14
N ILE A 30 40.60 71.52 -70.28
CA ILE A 30 41.91 72.19 -70.08
C ILE A 30 42.88 71.23 -69.35
N GLU A 31 44.18 71.35 -69.65
CA GLU A 31 45.25 70.52 -69.09
C GLU A 31 45.58 70.88 -67.62
N ASN A 32 46.14 69.94 -66.86
CA ASN A 32 47.40 70.14 -66.12
C ASN A 32 47.91 68.83 -65.50
N THR A 33 49.07 68.35 -65.97
CA THR A 33 49.67 67.06 -65.56
C THR A 33 50.79 67.26 -64.54
N PRO A 34 50.83 66.51 -63.42
CA PRO A 34 52.05 66.28 -62.65
C PRO A 34 52.75 65.00 -63.10
N LEU A 35 54.04 65.07 -63.45
CA LEU A 35 54.81 63.90 -63.88
C LEU A 35 55.23 63.02 -62.69
N VAL A 36 55.03 61.71 -62.80
CA VAL A 36 55.83 60.68 -62.10
C VAL A 36 56.25 59.63 -63.12
N ALA A 37 57.52 59.25 -63.13
CA ALA A 37 58.08 58.40 -64.17
C ALA A 37 57.64 56.93 -64.06
N ARG A 38 57.08 56.38 -65.14
CA ARG A 38 56.89 54.94 -65.33
C ARG A 38 58.16 54.37 -65.99
N ALA A 39 58.72 53.32 -65.41
CA ALA A 39 59.84 52.60 -66.02
C ALA A 39 59.42 51.96 -67.37
N PRO A 40 60.32 51.79 -68.35
CA PRO A 40 59.94 51.27 -69.67
C PRO A 40 59.35 49.87 -69.60
N ASP A 41 58.13 49.71 -70.12
CA ASP A 41 57.51 48.40 -70.31
C ASP A 41 58.07 47.73 -71.58
N ALA A 42 58.33 46.44 -71.52
CA ALA A 42 59.19 45.75 -72.48
C ALA A 42 58.44 45.26 -73.73
N SER A 43 57.87 46.18 -74.52
CA SER A 43 57.06 45.84 -75.70
C SER A 43 57.26 46.74 -76.93
N LEU A 44 58.48 47.21 -77.18
CA LEU A 44 58.88 47.77 -78.48
C LEU A 44 60.16 47.08 -78.98
N PRO A 45 60.30 46.83 -80.30
CA PRO A 45 61.51 46.26 -80.86
C PRO A 45 62.65 47.30 -80.82
N GLU A 46 63.75 46.95 -80.16
CA GLU A 46 65.01 47.69 -80.26
C GLU A 46 65.53 47.53 -81.71
N GLU A 47 65.41 48.58 -82.53
CA GLU A 47 65.99 48.59 -83.88
C GLU A 47 67.52 48.39 -83.76
N PRO A 48 68.12 47.40 -84.44
CA PRO A 48 69.57 47.19 -84.38
C PRO A 48 70.28 48.39 -85.03
N PRO A 49 71.07 49.18 -84.30
CA PRO A 49 71.62 50.42 -84.82
C PRO A 49 72.62 50.17 -85.96
N PHE A 50 72.69 51.11 -86.91
CA PHE A 50 73.52 51.04 -88.12
C PHE A 50 75.03 51.01 -87.81
N ALA A 51 75.57 49.83 -87.50
CA ALA A 51 76.99 49.57 -87.30
C ALA A 51 77.78 49.52 -88.62
N SER A 52 77.58 50.50 -89.52
CA SER A 52 78.08 50.47 -90.91
C SER A 52 78.36 51.83 -91.54
N ALA A 53 78.93 52.78 -90.79
CA ALA A 53 79.57 53.98 -91.34
C ALA A 53 80.96 54.19 -90.72
N ASP A 54 82.02 54.25 -91.55
CA ASP A 54 83.37 54.57 -91.10
C ASP A 54 83.40 55.97 -90.46
N VAL A 55 84.14 56.14 -89.36
CA VAL A 55 84.20 57.37 -88.55
C VAL A 55 84.65 58.57 -89.38
N THR A 56 85.35 58.32 -90.50
CA THR A 56 85.74 59.33 -91.49
C THR A 56 84.57 60.02 -92.21
N ALA A 57 83.41 59.36 -92.31
CA ALA A 57 82.22 59.87 -93.00
C ALA A 57 81.30 60.72 -92.10
N SER A 58 81.53 60.73 -90.79
CA SER A 58 80.74 61.51 -89.83
C SER A 58 80.70 63.00 -90.19
N PRO A 59 79.55 63.70 -90.06
CA PRO A 59 79.47 65.15 -90.32
C PRO A 59 80.52 65.97 -89.56
N ALA A 60 80.84 65.59 -88.31
CA ALA A 60 81.89 66.23 -87.53
C ALA A 60 83.29 66.08 -88.16
N PHE A 61 83.58 64.95 -88.80
CA PHE A 61 84.84 64.73 -89.52
C PHE A 61 84.93 65.58 -90.80
N ARG A 62 83.80 65.79 -91.49
CA ARG A 62 83.69 66.62 -92.70
C ARG A 62 83.82 68.11 -92.38
N CYS A 63 83.12 68.61 -91.36
CA CYS A 63 83.28 69.99 -90.90
C CYS A 63 84.71 70.27 -90.37
N LEU A 64 85.39 69.27 -89.80
CA LEU A 64 86.82 69.39 -89.44
C LEU A 64 87.76 69.47 -90.64
N ASP A 65 87.41 68.90 -91.81
CA ASP A 65 88.15 69.11 -93.06
C ASP A 65 87.84 70.48 -93.68
N GLU A 66 86.58 70.92 -93.66
CA GLU A 66 86.16 72.25 -94.15
C GLU A 66 86.86 73.37 -93.37
N LEU A 67 86.97 73.24 -92.04
CA LEU A 67 87.74 74.15 -91.18
C LEU A 67 89.27 74.12 -91.41
N SER A 68 89.78 73.12 -92.16
CA SER A 68 91.21 73.00 -92.49
C SER A 68 91.66 73.86 -93.68
N LEU A 69 90.72 74.46 -94.42
CA LEU A 69 91.01 75.23 -95.64
C LEU A 69 91.54 76.64 -95.37
N ASP A 70 91.03 77.36 -94.36
CA ASP A 70 91.36 78.79 -94.17
C ASP A 70 91.84 79.23 -92.77
N LYS A 71 91.56 78.52 -91.67
CA LYS A 71 91.77 79.07 -90.30
C LYS A 71 92.43 78.18 -89.25
N ILE A 72 92.75 76.91 -89.54
CA ILE A 72 93.38 76.00 -88.55
C ILE A 72 94.51 75.19 -89.19
N SER A 73 95.66 75.06 -88.50
CA SER A 73 96.76 74.21 -88.99
C SER A 73 96.34 72.74 -89.08
N LYS A 74 96.77 72.04 -90.13
CA LYS A 74 96.43 70.63 -90.37
C LYS A 74 96.81 69.71 -89.19
N THR A 75 97.84 70.07 -88.42
CA THR A 75 98.25 69.41 -87.17
C THR A 75 97.25 69.54 -86.02
N LYS A 76 96.46 70.63 -85.92
CA LYS A 76 95.37 70.76 -84.95
C LYS A 76 94.16 69.93 -85.37
N VAL A 77 93.80 69.96 -86.66
CA VAL A 77 92.70 69.16 -87.23
C VAL A 77 92.94 67.66 -87.02
N ALA A 78 94.16 67.18 -87.25
CA ALA A 78 94.54 65.79 -86.98
C ALA A 78 94.31 65.36 -85.52
N LYS A 79 94.64 66.21 -84.54
CA LYS A 79 94.40 65.93 -83.10
C LYS A 79 92.91 65.89 -82.74
N LEU A 80 92.11 66.78 -83.30
CA LEU A 80 90.66 66.77 -83.11
C LEU A 80 90.03 65.49 -83.70
N LYS A 81 90.47 65.09 -84.90
CA LYS A 81 90.05 63.84 -85.56
C LYS A 81 90.44 62.58 -84.78
N SER A 82 91.62 62.53 -84.15
CA SER A 82 91.95 61.42 -83.24
C SER A 82 91.12 61.43 -81.96
N SER A 83 90.81 62.61 -81.41
CA SER A 83 89.96 62.73 -80.22
C SER A 83 88.51 62.27 -80.47
N PHE A 84 87.98 62.55 -81.66
CA PHE A 84 86.63 62.13 -82.05
C PHE A 84 86.51 60.60 -82.22
N ARG A 85 87.55 59.95 -82.77
CA ARG A 85 87.61 58.48 -82.84
C ARG A 85 87.59 57.84 -81.46
N LEU A 86 88.43 58.31 -80.53
CA LEU A 86 88.47 57.80 -79.16
C LEU A 86 87.10 57.88 -78.45
N LEU A 87 86.37 58.98 -78.66
CA LEU A 87 85.02 59.16 -78.12
C LEU A 87 84.01 58.17 -78.74
N HIS A 88 84.06 57.96 -80.05
CA HIS A 88 83.23 57.00 -80.77
C HIS A 88 83.48 55.55 -80.32
N ASP A 89 84.75 55.16 -80.18
CA ASP A 89 85.13 53.81 -79.75
C ASP A 89 84.73 53.55 -78.29
N THR A 90 84.78 54.59 -77.45
CA THR A 90 84.26 54.54 -76.06
C THR A 90 82.74 54.33 -76.04
N LEU A 91 82.00 55.09 -76.87
CA LEU A 91 80.53 54.99 -76.97
C LEU A 91 80.10 53.58 -77.41
N LYS A 92 80.80 52.97 -78.37
CA LYS A 92 80.53 51.60 -78.79
C LYS A 92 80.75 50.60 -77.65
N SER A 93 81.86 50.73 -76.92
CA SER A 93 82.14 49.86 -75.76
C SER A 93 81.06 49.97 -74.66
N THR A 94 80.42 51.13 -74.49
CA THR A 94 79.28 51.25 -73.55
C THR A 94 78.03 50.54 -74.07
N GLN A 95 77.69 50.66 -75.37
CA GLN A 95 76.53 49.95 -75.95
C GLN A 95 76.70 48.42 -75.90
N ASP A 96 77.89 47.90 -76.21
CA ASP A 96 78.17 46.47 -76.11
C ASP A 96 78.00 45.94 -74.65
N SER A 97 78.29 46.78 -73.64
CA SER A 97 78.07 46.44 -72.22
C SER A 97 76.60 46.54 -71.78
N GLU A 98 75.84 47.49 -72.33
CA GLU A 98 74.42 47.68 -72.08
C GLU A 98 73.60 46.48 -72.59
N ILE A 99 73.91 46.01 -73.80
CA ILE A 99 73.30 44.81 -74.41
C ILE A 99 73.55 43.55 -73.54
N HIS A 100 74.74 43.40 -72.95
CA HIS A 100 75.03 42.28 -72.05
C HIS A 100 74.14 42.29 -70.80
N LEU A 101 74.02 43.44 -70.14
CA LEU A 101 73.19 43.62 -68.94
C LEU A 101 71.70 43.40 -69.25
N LEU A 102 71.23 43.85 -70.41
CA LEU A 102 69.88 43.57 -70.92
C LEU A 102 69.64 42.07 -71.14
N GLY A 103 70.65 41.33 -71.61
CA GLY A 103 70.64 39.87 -71.74
C GLY A 103 70.69 39.10 -70.40
N GLU A 104 71.14 39.73 -69.31
CA GLU A 104 71.07 39.19 -67.95
C GLU A 104 69.71 39.47 -67.32
N ALA A 105 69.20 40.71 -67.44
CA ALA A 105 67.86 41.07 -66.98
C ALA A 105 66.75 40.18 -67.61
N LYS A 106 66.87 39.87 -68.91
CA LYS A 106 65.95 38.96 -69.62
C LYS A 106 66.01 37.52 -69.07
N ARG A 107 67.19 37.02 -68.66
CA ARG A 107 67.33 35.69 -68.02
C ARG A 107 66.69 35.64 -66.62
N CYS A 108 66.95 36.63 -65.77
CA CYS A 108 66.39 36.68 -64.43
C CYS A 108 64.85 36.78 -64.43
N ARG A 109 64.26 37.48 -65.41
CA ARG A 109 62.80 37.58 -65.54
C ARG A 109 62.14 36.23 -65.86
N ALA A 110 62.70 35.47 -66.81
CA ALA A 110 62.21 34.13 -67.15
C ALA A 110 62.34 33.13 -65.98
N GLU A 111 63.35 33.28 -65.13
CA GLU A 111 63.51 32.43 -63.94
C GLU A 111 62.50 32.77 -62.82
N LEU A 112 62.13 34.05 -62.66
CA LEU A 112 61.03 34.46 -61.78
C LEU A 112 59.67 33.92 -62.25
N GLU A 113 59.38 34.00 -63.56
CA GLU A 113 58.15 33.44 -64.15
C GLU A 113 58.06 31.91 -63.94
N ARG A 114 59.18 31.20 -64.06
CA ARG A 114 59.28 29.76 -63.77
C ARG A 114 58.96 29.43 -62.30
N LEU A 115 59.36 30.30 -61.37
CA LEU A 115 59.10 30.12 -59.93
C LEU A 115 57.65 30.45 -59.57
N HIS A 116 57.05 31.49 -60.16
CA HIS A 116 55.64 31.86 -59.93
C HIS A 116 54.69 30.70 -60.30
N ALA A 117 54.87 30.15 -61.51
CA ALA A 117 54.13 28.99 -62.01
C ALA A 117 54.43 27.67 -61.25
N GLN A 118 55.35 27.67 -60.29
CA GLN A 118 55.65 26.55 -59.39
C GLN A 118 55.00 26.74 -58.00
N VAL A 119 54.70 27.97 -57.58
CA VAL A 119 53.96 28.28 -56.33
C VAL A 119 52.46 28.06 -56.52
N GLU A 120 51.88 28.56 -57.62
CA GLU A 120 50.44 28.42 -57.92
C GLU A 120 49.99 26.95 -57.94
N ARG A 121 50.86 26.04 -58.41
CA ARG A 121 50.60 24.59 -58.44
C ARG A 121 50.67 23.90 -57.08
N THR A 122 51.19 24.56 -56.04
CA THR A 122 51.26 24.01 -54.67
C THR A 122 50.07 24.41 -53.80
N GLU A 123 49.33 25.47 -54.15
CA GLU A 123 48.20 25.95 -53.35
C GLU A 123 46.89 25.21 -53.67
N GLU A 124 46.71 24.68 -54.89
CA GLU A 124 45.50 23.94 -55.30
C GLU A 124 45.41 22.48 -54.78
N GLN A 125 46.44 21.95 -54.09
CA GLN A 125 46.55 20.50 -53.81
C GLN A 125 46.95 20.14 -52.35
N SER A 126 46.42 20.82 -51.33
CA SER A 126 46.59 20.40 -49.91
C SER A 126 45.38 20.72 -49.02
N THR A 127 44.28 19.97 -49.15
CA THR A 127 43.16 19.98 -48.17
C THR A 127 43.33 18.90 -47.09
N SER A 128 44.15 19.17 -46.06
CA SER A 128 44.18 18.38 -44.81
C SER A 128 44.84 19.13 -43.64
N GLU A 129 44.01 19.59 -42.70
CA GLU A 129 44.24 19.76 -41.24
C GLU A 129 45.67 20.08 -40.69
N GLU A 130 45.92 21.38 -40.44
CA GLU A 130 46.67 22.00 -39.31
C GLU A 130 48.15 21.61 -38.97
N PRO A 131 48.91 22.45 -38.21
CA PRO A 131 48.59 23.78 -37.65
C PRO A 131 49.50 24.92 -38.17
N GLU A 132 49.36 26.11 -37.58
CA GLU A 132 50.11 27.34 -37.90
C GLU A 132 51.63 27.24 -37.64
N SER A 133 52.42 28.05 -38.36
CA SER A 133 53.86 28.21 -38.15
C SER A 133 54.34 29.64 -38.46
N GLU A 134 55.28 30.13 -37.66
CA GLU A 134 55.73 31.53 -37.50
C GLU A 134 56.14 32.25 -38.80
N VAL A 135 56.43 31.49 -39.86
CA VAL A 135 56.88 32.00 -41.18
C VAL A 135 55.85 32.94 -41.81
N ASN A 136 54.54 32.70 -41.63
CA ASN A 136 53.51 33.56 -42.22
C ASN A 136 53.34 34.89 -41.47
N GLU A 137 53.41 34.90 -40.13
CA GLU A 137 53.38 36.15 -39.35
C GLU A 137 54.57 37.04 -39.70
N LEU A 138 55.79 36.49 -39.74
CA LEU A 138 57.00 37.24 -40.10
C LEU A 138 56.92 37.82 -41.51
N ARG A 139 56.31 37.08 -42.46
CA ARG A 139 56.09 37.56 -43.83
C ARG A 139 55.06 38.69 -43.89
N GLN A 140 54.01 38.65 -43.07
CA GLN A 140 53.00 39.69 -42.97
C GLN A 140 53.55 40.97 -42.30
N GLN A 141 54.30 40.82 -41.20
CA GLN A 141 54.95 41.94 -40.50
C GLN A 141 55.97 42.68 -41.38
N PHE A 142 56.79 41.94 -42.16
CA PHE A 142 57.72 42.56 -43.10
C PHE A 142 57.00 43.35 -44.21
N LEU A 143 55.92 42.79 -44.76
CA LEU A 143 55.12 43.48 -45.79
C LEU A 143 54.50 44.78 -45.24
N GLN A 144 54.00 44.74 -44.01
CA GLN A 144 53.44 45.90 -43.34
C GLN A 144 54.49 46.99 -43.10
N ALA A 145 55.68 46.65 -42.61
CA ALA A 145 56.77 47.61 -42.42
C ALA A 145 57.20 48.31 -43.72
N CYS A 146 57.31 47.57 -44.83
CA CYS A 146 57.62 48.16 -46.14
C CYS A 146 56.51 49.11 -46.64
N ASN A 147 55.24 48.77 -46.42
CA ASN A 147 54.11 49.62 -46.78
C ASN A 147 54.04 50.89 -45.92
N GLU A 148 54.34 50.80 -44.62
CA GLU A 148 54.36 51.94 -43.71
C GLU A 148 55.50 52.93 -44.02
N LEU A 149 56.69 52.43 -44.38
CA LEU A 149 57.80 53.26 -44.86
C LEU A 149 57.41 54.03 -46.12
N LYS A 150 56.87 53.34 -47.13
CA LYS A 150 56.48 53.99 -48.40
C LYS A 150 55.35 55.00 -48.20
N ALA A 151 54.41 54.72 -47.29
CA ALA A 151 53.39 55.67 -46.87
C ALA A 151 53.97 56.87 -46.09
N ALA A 152 55.16 56.78 -45.49
CA ALA A 152 55.86 57.91 -44.89
C ALA A 152 56.55 58.78 -45.95
N GLU A 153 57.23 58.18 -46.93
CA GLU A 153 57.84 58.89 -48.07
C GLU A 153 56.78 59.68 -48.86
N ASP A 154 55.63 59.05 -49.15
CA ASP A 154 54.47 59.68 -49.80
C ASP A 154 53.91 60.87 -49.01
N ARG A 155 53.92 60.81 -47.66
CA ARG A 155 53.48 61.91 -46.80
C ARG A 155 54.50 63.04 -46.84
N GLU A 156 55.79 62.74 -46.75
CA GLU A 156 56.83 63.76 -46.80
C GLU A 156 56.78 64.54 -48.12
N TYR A 157 56.73 63.84 -49.26
CA TYR A 157 56.61 64.47 -50.58
C TYR A 157 55.37 65.38 -50.68
N LYS A 158 54.22 64.92 -50.17
CA LYS A 158 52.98 65.73 -50.08
C LYS A 158 53.15 66.96 -49.17
N THR A 159 53.89 66.87 -48.06
CA THR A 159 54.16 68.03 -47.20
C THR A 159 55.14 69.03 -47.83
N GLN A 160 56.20 68.55 -48.50
CA GLN A 160 57.15 69.42 -49.21
C GLN A 160 56.45 70.19 -50.36
N TYR A 161 55.59 69.52 -51.13
CA TYR A 161 54.75 70.16 -52.14
C TYR A 161 53.82 71.23 -51.54
N LYS A 162 53.12 70.89 -50.44
CA LYS A 162 52.16 71.81 -49.79
C LYS A 162 52.85 73.03 -49.16
N LEU A 163 54.06 72.87 -48.63
CA LEU A 163 54.92 73.97 -48.17
C LEU A 163 55.26 74.95 -49.30
N LYS A 164 55.54 74.44 -50.52
CA LYS A 164 55.82 75.27 -51.68
C LYS A 164 54.60 76.10 -52.10
N CYS A 165 53.41 75.49 -52.17
CA CYS A 165 52.17 76.22 -52.49
C CYS A 165 51.88 77.35 -51.50
N LEU A 166 52.05 77.11 -50.19
CA LEU A 166 51.84 78.12 -49.15
C LEU A 166 52.87 79.27 -49.21
N TRP A 167 54.10 78.99 -49.69
CA TRP A 167 55.12 80.02 -49.90
C TRP A 167 54.80 80.92 -51.10
N GLU A 168 54.27 80.34 -52.18
CA GLU A 168 53.81 81.05 -53.37
C GLU A 168 52.55 81.90 -53.05
N GLU A 169 51.58 81.34 -52.32
CA GLU A 169 50.37 82.04 -51.83
C GLU A 169 50.73 83.26 -50.96
N LYS A 170 51.64 83.11 -50.00
CA LYS A 170 52.15 84.22 -49.19
C LYS A 170 52.74 85.35 -50.05
N GLN A 171 53.48 85.01 -51.11
CA GLN A 171 54.11 85.99 -51.99
C GLN A 171 53.11 86.71 -52.93
N CYS A 172 51.88 86.19 -53.07
CA CYS A 172 50.76 86.89 -53.71
C CYS A 172 50.10 87.86 -52.72
N LEU A 173 49.76 87.39 -51.51
CA LEU A 173 49.11 88.21 -50.47
C LEU A 173 49.96 89.42 -50.03
N GLU A 174 51.29 89.30 -50.06
CA GLU A 174 52.20 90.43 -49.79
C GLU A 174 52.13 91.53 -50.88
N LYS A 175 51.76 91.20 -52.13
CA LYS A 175 51.58 92.17 -53.23
C LYS A 175 50.20 92.82 -53.22
N GLU A 176 49.16 92.12 -52.78
CA GLU A 176 47.80 92.67 -52.71
C GLU A 176 47.63 93.75 -51.64
N ASN A 177 48.45 93.71 -50.57
CA ASN A 177 48.42 94.70 -49.49
C ASN A 177 48.95 96.09 -49.89
N GLU A 178 49.75 96.22 -50.96
CA GLU A 178 50.33 97.51 -51.36
C GLU A 178 49.39 98.38 -52.23
N ILE A 179 48.21 97.87 -52.63
CA ILE A 179 47.35 98.49 -53.66
C ILE A 179 45.95 98.86 -53.13
N GLN A 180 45.85 99.48 -51.94
CA GLN A 180 44.59 100.06 -51.44
C GLN A 180 44.64 101.59 -51.20
N PRO A 181 43.56 102.34 -51.48
CA PRO A 181 43.51 103.81 -51.38
C PRO A 181 43.21 104.33 -49.95
N LYS A 182 43.25 105.66 -49.81
CA LYS A 182 43.29 106.38 -48.52
C LYS A 182 41.92 106.48 -47.80
N PRO A 183 41.89 106.60 -46.45
CA PRO A 183 40.76 106.12 -45.64
C PRO A 183 39.47 106.95 -45.64
N ALA A 184 39.45 108.17 -46.18
CA ALA A 184 38.28 109.06 -46.07
C ALA A 184 37.02 108.53 -46.79
N GLU A 185 37.19 107.77 -47.87
CA GLU A 185 36.06 107.15 -48.59
C GLU A 185 35.57 105.85 -47.92
N LEU A 186 36.39 105.24 -47.05
CA LEU A 186 36.03 104.03 -46.33
C LEU A 186 35.00 104.31 -45.22
N GLU A 187 35.09 105.44 -44.51
CA GLU A 187 34.13 105.74 -43.41
C GLU A 187 32.71 106.02 -43.91
N SER A 188 32.53 106.73 -45.03
CA SER A 188 31.19 106.98 -45.58
C SER A 188 30.57 105.69 -46.15
N ARG A 189 31.39 104.86 -46.82
CA ARG A 189 30.99 103.55 -47.32
C ARG A 189 30.71 102.56 -46.19
N ALA A 190 31.46 102.62 -45.08
CA ALA A 190 31.23 101.81 -43.90
C ALA A 190 29.89 102.15 -43.22
N LYS A 191 29.55 103.43 -43.03
CA LYS A 191 28.23 103.82 -42.48
C LYS A 191 27.08 103.39 -43.39
N ALA A 192 27.18 103.66 -44.69
CA ALA A 192 26.16 103.24 -45.66
C ALA A 192 26.03 101.71 -45.81
N LEU A 193 27.05 100.93 -45.41
CA LEU A 193 26.97 99.47 -45.28
C LEU A 193 26.41 99.05 -43.92
N GLN A 194 26.72 99.76 -42.83
CA GLN A 194 26.19 99.48 -41.49
C GLN A 194 24.67 99.69 -41.44
N ASP A 195 24.18 100.83 -41.95
CA ASP A 195 22.73 101.12 -41.98
C ASP A 195 21.97 100.01 -42.73
N LYS A 196 22.48 99.62 -43.92
CA LYS A 196 21.95 98.50 -44.70
C LYS A 196 22.08 97.15 -44.00
N HIS A 197 23.15 96.92 -43.24
CA HIS A 197 23.29 95.71 -42.44
C HIS A 197 22.29 95.67 -41.29
N GLU A 198 21.93 96.82 -40.70
CA GLU A 198 20.90 96.91 -39.65
C GLU A 198 19.48 96.80 -40.22
N ASP A 199 19.20 97.33 -41.42
CA ASP A 199 17.97 97.04 -42.18
C ASP A 199 17.85 95.54 -42.50
N LEU A 200 18.87 94.94 -43.09
CA LEU A 200 18.90 93.50 -43.39
C LEU A 200 18.82 92.65 -42.12
N ARG A 201 19.41 93.08 -40.99
CA ARG A 201 19.30 92.39 -39.70
C ARG A 201 17.87 92.47 -39.15
N ARG A 202 17.17 93.60 -39.34
CA ARG A 202 15.74 93.73 -39.01
C ARG A 202 14.87 92.87 -39.92
N GLU A 203 15.11 92.84 -41.23
CA GLU A 203 14.38 91.96 -42.15
C GLU A 203 14.63 90.48 -41.82
N VAL A 204 15.87 90.06 -41.63
CA VAL A 204 16.20 88.68 -41.21
C VAL A 204 15.54 88.33 -39.88
N SER A 205 15.46 89.26 -38.92
CA SER A 205 14.77 89.03 -37.65
C SER A 205 13.26 88.82 -37.84
N LEU A 206 12.63 89.56 -38.76
CA LEU A 206 11.21 89.40 -39.12
C LEU A 206 10.96 88.09 -39.87
N ARG A 207 11.78 87.76 -40.88
CA ARG A 207 11.73 86.47 -41.59
C ARG A 207 11.95 85.29 -40.65
N GLN A 208 12.83 85.43 -39.65
CA GLN A 208 13.05 84.43 -38.60
C GLN A 208 11.91 84.34 -37.58
N LEU A 209 11.03 85.33 -37.50
CA LEU A 209 9.80 85.25 -36.70
C LEU A 209 8.69 84.58 -37.51
N GLU A 210 8.51 85.00 -38.75
CA GLU A 210 7.59 84.44 -39.75
C GLU A 210 7.85 82.94 -40.01
N VAL A 211 9.11 82.55 -40.20
CA VAL A 211 9.50 81.13 -40.32
C VAL A 211 9.21 80.37 -39.03
N ARG A 212 9.32 80.98 -37.85
CA ARG A 212 8.97 80.30 -36.58
C ARG A 212 7.46 80.10 -36.45
N SER A 213 6.64 81.13 -36.68
CA SER A 213 5.18 80.95 -36.67
C SER A 213 4.73 79.93 -37.72
N LEU A 214 5.29 79.96 -38.94
CA LEU A 214 4.98 78.96 -39.97
C LEU A 214 5.48 77.55 -39.62
N THR A 215 6.56 77.41 -38.85
CA THR A 215 7.01 76.10 -38.34
C THR A 215 6.09 75.61 -37.23
N GLU A 216 5.67 76.49 -36.31
CA GLU A 216 4.70 76.18 -35.24
C GLU A 216 3.31 75.83 -35.82
N ASP A 217 2.87 76.53 -36.88
CA ASP A 217 1.66 76.21 -37.64
C ASP A 217 1.79 74.84 -38.35
N VAL A 218 2.94 74.53 -38.96
CA VAL A 218 3.20 73.21 -39.57
C VAL A 218 3.24 72.11 -38.51
N GLU A 219 3.91 72.29 -37.36
CA GLU A 219 3.96 71.31 -36.27
C GLU A 219 2.57 71.09 -35.64
N THR A 220 1.74 72.12 -35.52
CA THR A 220 0.34 71.96 -35.06
C THR A 220 -0.52 71.25 -36.10
N HIS A 221 -0.32 71.50 -37.40
CA HIS A 221 -1.00 70.75 -38.47
C HIS A 221 -0.51 69.30 -38.59
N GLU A 222 0.78 69.01 -38.46
CA GLU A 222 1.32 67.63 -38.45
C GLU A 222 0.82 66.85 -37.24
N THR A 223 0.84 67.45 -36.03
CA THR A 223 0.28 66.81 -34.84
C THR A 223 -1.24 66.70 -34.85
N GLN A 224 -1.94 67.48 -35.67
CA GLN A 224 -3.37 67.31 -35.95
C GLN A 224 -3.60 66.13 -36.92
N ILE A 225 -2.87 66.10 -38.04
CA ILE A 225 -2.90 65.01 -39.03
C ILE A 225 -2.57 63.66 -38.39
N LEU A 226 -1.57 63.60 -37.50
CA LEU A 226 -1.21 62.36 -36.78
C LEU A 226 -2.32 61.87 -35.82
N LYS A 227 -3.11 62.77 -35.23
CA LYS A 227 -4.30 62.38 -34.44
C LYS A 227 -5.39 61.83 -35.34
N GLU A 228 -5.66 62.50 -36.45
CA GLU A 228 -6.71 62.11 -37.41
C GLU A 228 -6.37 60.79 -38.12
N GLN A 229 -5.10 60.57 -38.48
CA GLN A 229 -4.60 59.28 -38.96
C GLN A 229 -4.75 58.17 -37.92
N LYS A 230 -4.38 58.43 -36.66
CA LYS A 230 -4.54 57.44 -35.58
C LYS A 230 -6.01 57.12 -35.31
N GLU A 231 -6.89 58.12 -35.33
CA GLU A 231 -8.33 57.91 -35.24
C GLU A 231 -8.88 57.10 -36.42
N LEU A 232 -8.37 57.33 -37.64
CA LEU A 232 -8.74 56.54 -38.82
C LEU A 232 -8.25 55.10 -38.72
N GLU A 233 -7.01 54.88 -38.26
CA GLU A 233 -6.51 53.53 -37.97
C GLU A 233 -7.37 52.81 -36.91
N ASP A 234 -7.70 53.49 -35.80
CA ASP A 234 -8.45 52.86 -34.72
C ASP A 234 -9.91 52.59 -35.14
N LYS A 235 -10.50 53.45 -36.00
CA LYS A 235 -11.77 53.17 -36.68
C LYS A 235 -11.66 51.99 -37.67
N ALA A 236 -10.55 51.87 -38.40
CA ALA A 236 -10.30 50.74 -39.31
C ALA A 236 -10.14 49.41 -38.56
N LYS A 237 -9.39 49.38 -37.45
CA LYS A 237 -9.25 48.20 -36.56
C LYS A 237 -10.60 47.77 -36.00
N ILE A 238 -11.49 48.71 -35.65
CA ILE A 238 -12.86 48.43 -35.22
C ILE A 238 -13.71 47.82 -36.36
N ILE A 239 -13.57 48.32 -37.59
CA ILE A 239 -14.26 47.76 -38.77
C ILE A 239 -13.76 46.33 -39.03
N GLU A 240 -12.46 46.10 -39.07
CA GLU A 240 -11.85 44.77 -39.29
C GLU A 240 -12.31 43.75 -38.23
N LEU A 241 -12.33 44.15 -36.95
CA LEU A 241 -12.89 43.33 -35.87
C LEU A 241 -14.38 43.01 -36.09
N LYS A 242 -15.18 43.97 -36.56
CA LYS A 242 -16.62 43.74 -36.81
C LYS A 242 -16.89 42.91 -38.06
N GLU A 243 -16.03 42.97 -39.08
CA GLU A 243 -16.09 42.07 -40.22
C GLU A 243 -15.62 40.66 -39.87
N ALA A 244 -14.61 40.51 -39.00
CA ALA A 244 -14.19 39.23 -38.44
C ALA A 244 -15.29 38.58 -37.57
N GLU A 245 -15.94 39.34 -36.68
CA GLU A 245 -17.11 38.88 -35.91
C GLU A 245 -18.25 38.41 -36.84
N LYS A 246 -18.57 39.19 -37.88
CA LYS A 246 -19.58 38.86 -38.90
C LYS A 246 -19.23 37.58 -39.66
N ALA A 247 -17.97 37.38 -40.05
CA ALA A 247 -17.50 36.16 -40.71
C ALA A 247 -17.60 34.93 -39.78
N GLN A 248 -17.23 35.08 -38.51
CA GLN A 248 -17.38 34.02 -37.51
C GLN A 248 -18.85 33.65 -37.31
N LEU A 249 -19.75 34.63 -37.14
CA LEU A 249 -21.19 34.43 -36.97
C LEU A 249 -21.85 33.66 -38.13
N ILE A 250 -21.38 33.84 -39.38
CA ILE A 250 -21.86 33.10 -40.55
C ILE A 250 -21.42 31.62 -40.52
N SER A 251 -20.26 31.31 -39.92
CA SER A 251 -19.73 29.94 -39.84
C SER A 251 -20.32 29.08 -38.70
N ILE A 252 -20.84 29.72 -37.64
CA ILE A 252 -21.32 29.05 -36.42
C ILE A 252 -22.45 28.04 -36.69
N PRO A 253 -23.51 28.33 -37.49
CA PRO A 253 -24.60 27.37 -37.74
C PRO A 253 -24.09 26.05 -38.34
N ASP A 254 -23.12 26.14 -39.25
CA ASP A 254 -22.56 25.00 -39.97
C ASP A 254 -21.63 24.16 -39.09
N GLN A 255 -20.86 24.82 -38.21
CA GLN A 255 -20.12 24.14 -37.14
C GLN A 255 -21.05 23.48 -36.12
N VAL A 256 -22.15 24.13 -35.73
CA VAL A 256 -23.16 23.58 -34.80
C VAL A 256 -23.84 22.35 -35.40
N LEU A 257 -24.20 22.36 -36.70
CA LEU A 257 -24.75 21.17 -37.37
C LEU A 257 -23.75 20.01 -37.42
N LYS A 258 -22.47 20.29 -37.71
CA LYS A 258 -21.38 19.28 -37.69
C LYS A 258 -21.11 18.75 -36.27
N GLU A 259 -21.19 19.61 -35.24
CA GLU A 259 -21.14 19.23 -33.82
C GLU A 259 -22.32 18.34 -33.41
N ILE A 260 -23.55 18.70 -33.80
CA ILE A 260 -24.76 17.92 -33.53
C ILE A 260 -24.67 16.54 -34.18
N GLY A 261 -24.25 16.45 -35.45
CA GLY A 261 -24.03 15.17 -36.13
C GLY A 261 -22.99 14.30 -35.41
N ARG A 262 -21.83 14.87 -35.05
CA ARG A 262 -20.79 14.18 -34.26
C ARG A 262 -21.30 13.71 -32.88
N LYS A 263 -22.12 14.52 -32.20
CA LYS A 263 -22.75 14.16 -30.92
C LYS A 263 -23.83 13.09 -31.08
N HIS A 264 -24.58 13.10 -32.19
CA HIS A 264 -25.54 12.04 -32.51
C HIS A 264 -24.83 10.69 -32.73
N SER A 265 -23.82 10.63 -33.61
CA SER A 265 -23.08 9.39 -33.85
C SER A 265 -22.37 8.85 -32.59
N LYS A 266 -21.88 9.74 -31.71
CA LYS A 266 -21.33 9.35 -30.39
C LYS A 266 -22.41 8.83 -29.43
N ARG A 267 -23.60 9.43 -29.42
CA ARG A 267 -24.75 8.92 -28.64
C ARG A 267 -25.21 7.57 -29.16
N GLU A 268 -25.23 7.38 -30.46
CA GLU A 268 -25.69 6.15 -31.12
C GLU A 268 -24.71 4.99 -30.94
N SER A 269 -23.39 5.25 -30.99
CA SER A 269 -22.40 4.23 -30.62
C SER A 269 -22.42 3.92 -29.13
N ALA A 270 -22.58 4.93 -28.26
CA ALA A 270 -22.75 4.72 -26.82
C ALA A 270 -24.01 3.90 -26.50
N MET A 271 -25.12 4.14 -27.19
CA MET A 271 -26.37 3.37 -27.07
C MET A 271 -26.16 1.91 -27.49
N LYS A 272 -25.50 1.66 -28.63
CA LYS A 272 -25.15 0.30 -29.08
C LYS A 272 -24.21 -0.42 -28.10
N THR A 273 -23.27 0.28 -27.46
CA THR A 273 -22.47 -0.32 -26.37
C THR A 273 -23.26 -0.57 -25.09
N MET A 274 -24.25 0.27 -24.77
CA MET A 274 -25.13 0.07 -23.61
C MET A 274 -26.08 -1.11 -23.83
N GLU A 275 -26.59 -1.29 -25.06
CA GLU A 275 -27.39 -2.45 -25.46
C GLU A 275 -26.58 -3.75 -25.39
N ALA A 276 -25.33 -3.74 -25.88
CA ALA A 276 -24.41 -4.87 -25.75
C ALA A 276 -24.10 -5.21 -24.27
N LEU A 277 -23.79 -4.21 -23.44
CA LEU A 277 -23.56 -4.42 -22.01
C LEU A 277 -24.81 -4.91 -21.26
N ASN A 278 -26.01 -4.46 -21.65
CA ASN A 278 -27.26 -4.97 -21.09
C ASN A 278 -27.53 -6.42 -21.50
N ALA A 279 -27.10 -6.85 -22.69
CA ALA A 279 -27.12 -8.26 -23.10
C ALA A 279 -26.13 -9.09 -22.27
N GLU A 280 -24.87 -8.66 -22.13
CA GLU A 280 -23.87 -9.32 -21.27
C GLU A 280 -24.32 -9.43 -19.80
N ILE A 281 -24.97 -8.38 -19.27
CA ILE A 281 -25.57 -8.41 -17.92
C ILE A 281 -26.71 -9.45 -17.84
N SER A 282 -27.56 -9.53 -18.87
CA SER A 282 -28.67 -10.49 -18.92
C SER A 282 -28.18 -11.94 -18.98
N GLU A 283 -27.14 -12.22 -19.78
CA GLU A 283 -26.47 -13.53 -19.83
C GLU A 283 -25.79 -13.87 -18.50
N MET A 284 -25.11 -12.90 -17.88
CA MET A 284 -24.48 -13.08 -16.57
C MET A 284 -25.52 -13.34 -15.46
N GLU A 285 -26.66 -12.65 -15.48
CA GLU A 285 -27.78 -12.93 -14.58
C GLU A 285 -28.32 -14.35 -14.76
N GLN A 286 -28.44 -14.83 -16.01
CA GLN A 286 -28.90 -16.19 -16.30
C GLN A 286 -27.89 -17.24 -15.77
N HIS A 287 -26.59 -17.04 -16.00
CA HIS A 287 -25.56 -17.89 -15.40
C HIS A 287 -25.55 -17.83 -13.86
N VAL A 288 -25.82 -16.68 -13.25
CA VAL A 288 -25.97 -16.57 -11.77
C VAL A 288 -27.19 -17.35 -11.27
N LYS A 289 -28.31 -17.36 -12.02
CA LYS A 289 -29.50 -18.18 -11.71
C LYS A 289 -29.15 -19.68 -11.79
N GLU A 290 -28.56 -20.14 -12.90
CA GLU A 290 -28.09 -21.54 -13.05
C GLU A 290 -27.12 -21.98 -11.94
N VAL A 291 -26.16 -21.12 -11.57
CA VAL A 291 -25.18 -21.42 -10.51
C VAL A 291 -25.84 -21.46 -9.13
N ASN A 292 -26.86 -20.63 -8.87
CA ASN A 292 -27.65 -20.70 -7.63
C ASN A 292 -28.47 -21.99 -7.53
N GLU A 293 -29.09 -22.42 -8.64
CA GLU A 293 -29.84 -23.68 -8.74
C GLU A 293 -28.93 -24.89 -8.52
N ARG A 294 -27.81 -24.98 -9.25
CA ARG A 294 -26.77 -26.01 -9.03
C ARG A 294 -26.27 -26.01 -7.59
N SER A 295 -26.07 -24.82 -7.01
CA SER A 295 -25.69 -24.68 -5.59
C SER A 295 -26.81 -25.10 -4.63
N HIS A 296 -28.09 -24.97 -5.00
CA HIS A 296 -29.21 -25.46 -4.20
C HIS A 296 -29.28 -26.99 -4.21
N VAL A 297 -29.14 -27.61 -5.39
CA VAL A 297 -29.05 -29.08 -5.53
C VAL A 297 -27.89 -29.65 -4.72
N LEU A 298 -26.67 -29.11 -4.88
CA LEU A 298 -25.49 -29.55 -4.12
C LEU A 298 -25.65 -29.35 -2.60
N ARG A 299 -26.39 -28.32 -2.15
CA ARG A 299 -26.71 -28.13 -0.71
C ARG A 299 -27.70 -29.18 -0.21
N TRP A 300 -28.65 -29.61 -1.04
CA TRP A 300 -29.61 -30.67 -0.73
C TRP A 300 -28.92 -32.04 -0.68
N GLU A 301 -28.13 -32.39 -1.69
CA GLU A 301 -27.35 -33.63 -1.76
C GLU A 301 -26.36 -33.76 -0.58
N ASN A 302 -25.68 -32.67 -0.21
CA ASN A 302 -24.80 -32.62 0.95
C ASN A 302 -25.58 -32.80 2.27
N LYS A 303 -26.81 -32.26 2.38
CA LYS A 303 -27.68 -32.47 3.54
C LYS A 303 -28.13 -33.94 3.65
N GLU A 304 -28.44 -34.59 2.54
CA GLU A 304 -28.83 -36.01 2.53
C GLU A 304 -27.63 -36.92 2.81
N SER A 305 -26.46 -36.61 2.22
CA SER A 305 -25.19 -37.29 2.51
C SER A 305 -24.81 -37.20 3.99
N LYS A 306 -25.06 -36.07 4.64
CA LYS A 306 -24.83 -35.89 6.08
C LYS A 306 -25.75 -36.76 6.93
N LYS A 307 -27.06 -36.81 6.65
CA LYS A 307 -27.97 -37.77 7.32
C LYS A 307 -27.51 -39.21 7.14
N GLY A 308 -27.02 -39.57 5.94
CA GLY A 308 -26.46 -40.89 5.66
C GLY A 308 -25.25 -41.21 6.54
N LEU A 309 -24.31 -40.27 6.65
CA LEU A 309 -23.15 -40.38 7.54
C LEU A 309 -23.54 -40.42 9.03
N GLU A 310 -24.53 -39.62 9.45
CA GLU A 310 -25.08 -39.63 10.81
C GLU A 310 -25.73 -40.98 11.15
N GLY A 311 -26.49 -41.56 10.21
CA GLY A 311 -27.09 -42.90 10.34
C GLY A 311 -26.05 -44.03 10.40
N VAL A 312 -25.03 -43.97 9.54
CA VAL A 312 -23.90 -44.92 9.60
C VAL A 312 -23.12 -44.77 10.90
N GLY A 313 -22.87 -43.54 11.37
CA GLY A 313 -22.25 -43.27 12.66
C GLY A 313 -23.03 -43.88 13.83
N ALA A 314 -24.35 -43.65 13.88
CA ALA A 314 -25.22 -44.23 14.91
C ALA A 314 -25.23 -45.77 14.90
N HIS A 315 -25.12 -46.40 13.71
CA HIS A 315 -24.98 -47.85 13.57
C HIS A 315 -23.60 -48.36 14.04
N VAL A 316 -22.51 -47.69 13.65
CA VAL A 316 -21.16 -48.00 14.14
C VAL A 316 -21.08 -47.87 15.66
N ASP A 317 -21.69 -46.84 16.25
CA ASP A 317 -21.77 -46.68 17.70
C ASP A 317 -22.61 -47.77 18.38
N ALA A 318 -23.60 -48.35 17.70
CA ALA A 318 -24.37 -49.50 18.21
C ALA A 318 -23.50 -50.76 18.21
N CYS A 319 -22.89 -51.10 17.09
CA CYS A 319 -21.96 -52.23 16.99
C CYS A 319 -20.78 -52.10 17.96
N GLN A 320 -20.26 -50.88 18.18
CA GLN A 320 -19.23 -50.65 19.21
C GLN A 320 -19.74 -50.89 20.64
N ARG A 321 -20.99 -50.53 20.96
CA ARG A 321 -21.60 -50.82 22.27
C ARG A 321 -21.78 -52.31 22.48
N GLU A 322 -22.26 -53.03 21.47
CA GLU A 322 -22.41 -54.48 21.47
C GLU A 322 -21.05 -55.20 21.63
N CYS A 323 -20.02 -54.81 20.86
CA CYS A 323 -18.67 -55.34 21.02
C CYS A 323 -18.08 -55.08 22.42
N ARG A 324 -18.32 -53.89 23.01
CA ARG A 324 -17.89 -53.59 24.39
C ARG A 324 -18.66 -54.41 25.44
N GLN A 325 -19.92 -54.77 25.19
CA GLN A 325 -20.67 -55.67 26.06
C GLN A 325 -20.13 -57.11 25.95
N LEU A 326 -19.97 -57.63 24.74
CA LEU A 326 -19.42 -58.98 24.51
C LEU A 326 -18.00 -59.15 25.07
N LEU A 327 -17.18 -58.10 25.05
CA LEU A 327 -15.86 -58.12 25.69
C LEU A 327 -15.96 -58.25 27.21
N LYS A 328 -16.84 -57.48 27.87
CA LYS A 328 -17.09 -57.60 29.33
C LYS A 328 -17.65 -58.97 29.70
N GLU A 329 -18.59 -59.49 28.92
CA GLU A 329 -19.12 -60.85 29.11
C GLU A 329 -18.01 -61.90 28.97
N GLN A 330 -17.08 -61.72 28.01
CA GLN A 330 -15.91 -62.58 27.87
C GLN A 330 -14.91 -62.43 29.03
N GLU A 331 -14.76 -61.25 29.62
CA GLU A 331 -13.94 -61.02 30.82
C GLU A 331 -14.54 -61.73 32.05
N VAL A 332 -15.84 -61.55 32.32
CA VAL A 332 -16.53 -62.28 33.41
C VAL A 332 -16.44 -63.80 33.22
N ASN A 333 -16.67 -64.31 32.01
CA ASN A 333 -16.51 -65.74 31.69
C ASN A 333 -15.06 -66.25 31.88
N ARG A 334 -14.03 -65.38 31.77
CA ARG A 334 -12.64 -65.76 32.11
C ARG A 334 -12.43 -65.82 33.62
N GLU A 335 -13.01 -64.89 34.37
CA GLU A 335 -12.92 -64.83 35.84
C GLU A 335 -13.65 -66.01 36.48
N GLU A 336 -14.90 -66.29 36.08
CA GLU A 336 -15.66 -67.48 36.51
C GLU A 336 -14.89 -68.78 36.21
N LYS A 337 -14.28 -68.89 35.02
CA LYS A 337 -13.46 -70.04 34.64
C LYS A 337 -12.19 -70.15 35.50
N ALA A 338 -11.57 -69.03 35.87
CA ALA A 338 -10.42 -69.01 36.76
C ALA A 338 -10.81 -69.44 38.19
N GLU A 339 -11.96 -68.98 38.70
CA GLU A 339 -12.50 -69.41 39.99
C GLU A 339 -12.84 -70.90 40.00
N LEU A 340 -13.53 -71.40 38.96
CA LEU A 340 -13.83 -72.83 38.80
C LEU A 340 -12.56 -73.68 38.73
N MET A 341 -11.50 -73.20 38.08
CA MET A 341 -10.18 -73.88 38.07
C MET A 341 -9.53 -73.88 39.46
N GLY A 342 -9.60 -72.78 40.20
CA GLY A 342 -9.11 -72.69 41.59
C GLY A 342 -9.88 -73.63 42.53
N ASN A 343 -11.20 -73.60 42.48
CA ASN A 343 -12.10 -74.49 43.20
C ASN A 343 -11.82 -75.97 42.85
N ARG A 344 -11.56 -76.30 41.59
CA ARG A 344 -11.15 -77.65 41.18
C ARG A 344 -9.80 -78.05 41.79
N GLY A 345 -8.81 -77.16 41.80
CA GLY A 345 -7.52 -77.40 42.47
C GLY A 345 -7.64 -77.64 43.97
N ILE A 346 -8.52 -76.88 44.65
CA ILE A 346 -8.84 -77.08 46.08
C ILE A 346 -9.51 -78.45 46.30
N LEU A 347 -10.41 -78.87 45.41
CA LEU A 347 -11.06 -80.19 45.47
C LEU A 347 -10.10 -81.34 45.17
N GLU A 348 -9.20 -81.19 44.18
CA GLU A 348 -8.13 -82.14 43.88
C GLU A 348 -7.19 -82.32 45.09
N MET A 349 -6.80 -81.23 45.76
CA MET A 349 -5.98 -81.27 46.97
C MET A 349 -6.72 -81.91 48.16
N LYS A 350 -8.01 -81.59 48.38
CA LYS A 350 -8.85 -82.26 49.39
C LYS A 350 -8.97 -83.76 49.13
N LEU A 351 -9.13 -84.17 47.87
CA LEU A 351 -9.18 -85.57 47.48
C LEU A 351 -7.84 -86.28 47.70
N GLN A 352 -6.71 -85.64 47.38
CA GLN A 352 -5.38 -86.19 47.67
C GLN A 352 -5.16 -86.38 49.18
N ASN A 353 -5.56 -85.42 50.01
CA ASN A 353 -5.47 -85.55 51.47
C ASN A 353 -6.31 -86.76 51.95
N ILE A 354 -7.58 -86.86 51.54
CA ILE A 354 -8.45 -88.00 51.88
C ILE A 354 -7.86 -89.34 51.40
N MET A 355 -7.19 -89.36 50.24
CA MET A 355 -6.49 -90.56 49.74
C MET A 355 -5.26 -90.92 50.59
N CYS A 356 -4.50 -89.93 51.07
CA CYS A 356 -3.39 -90.12 51.99
C CYS A 356 -3.86 -90.60 53.37
N ASP A 357 -4.91 -89.98 53.93
CA ASP A 357 -5.52 -90.37 55.20
C ASP A 357 -6.04 -91.81 55.11
N ARG A 358 -6.76 -92.16 54.04
CA ARG A 358 -7.20 -93.55 53.79
C ARG A 358 -6.03 -94.52 53.68
N LYS A 359 -4.92 -94.13 53.05
CA LYS A 359 -3.72 -94.95 52.95
C LYS A 359 -3.09 -95.19 54.33
N HIS A 360 -2.94 -94.14 55.14
CA HIS A 360 -2.45 -94.25 56.51
C HIS A 360 -3.37 -95.06 57.42
N LEU A 361 -4.70 -94.92 57.29
CA LEU A 361 -5.66 -95.76 58.03
C LEU A 361 -5.53 -97.24 57.64
N CYS A 362 -5.40 -97.55 56.35
CA CYS A 362 -5.12 -98.93 55.90
C CYS A 362 -3.79 -99.46 56.42
N GLU A 363 -2.74 -98.64 56.45
CA GLU A 363 -1.43 -99.01 57.01
C GLU A 363 -1.51 -99.26 58.52
N CYS A 364 -2.21 -98.39 59.27
CA CYS A 364 -2.45 -98.54 60.70
C CYS A 364 -3.26 -99.80 61.01
N HIS A 365 -4.34 -100.07 60.27
CA HIS A 365 -5.11 -101.30 60.41
C HIS A 365 -4.29 -102.55 60.06
N ALA A 366 -3.42 -102.49 59.04
CA ALA A 366 -2.53 -103.61 58.71
C ALA A 366 -1.48 -103.87 59.82
N VAL A 367 -0.99 -102.83 60.50
CA VAL A 367 -0.11 -102.96 61.68
C VAL A 367 -0.89 -103.51 62.89
N GLN A 368 -2.08 -102.98 63.19
CA GLN A 368 -2.96 -103.49 64.24
C GLN A 368 -3.33 -104.96 64.03
N LEU A 369 -3.63 -105.37 62.80
CA LEU A 369 -3.94 -106.76 62.44
C LEU A 369 -2.72 -107.67 62.61
N LYS A 370 -1.52 -107.22 62.22
CA LYS A 370 -0.26 -107.96 62.47
C LYS A 370 0.00 -108.14 63.97
N GLU A 371 -0.19 -107.09 64.77
CA GLU A 371 0.00 -107.17 66.22
C GLU A 371 -1.08 -108.03 66.89
N LYS A 372 -2.35 -107.96 66.47
CA LYS A 372 -3.40 -108.89 66.90
C LYS A 372 -3.10 -110.34 66.54
N ASN A 373 -2.56 -110.59 65.34
CA ASN A 373 -2.12 -111.93 64.95
C ASN A 373 -0.91 -112.41 65.76
N ARG A 374 0.04 -111.52 66.11
CA ARG A 374 1.16 -111.83 67.02
C ARG A 374 0.65 -112.19 68.42
N GLN A 375 -0.28 -111.40 68.97
CA GLN A 375 -0.94 -111.64 70.24
C GLN A 375 -1.73 -112.96 70.25
N MET A 376 -2.46 -113.27 69.17
CA MET A 376 -3.16 -114.55 69.01
C MET A 376 -2.20 -115.74 68.91
N GLN A 377 -1.05 -115.58 68.24
CA GLN A 377 -0.02 -116.63 68.19
C GLN A 377 0.65 -116.85 69.56
N THR A 378 0.90 -115.79 70.34
CA THR A 378 1.38 -115.96 71.72
C THR A 378 0.32 -116.58 72.63
N PHE A 379 -0.96 -116.20 72.47
CA PHE A 379 -2.07 -116.79 73.20
C PHE A 379 -2.19 -118.30 72.91
N ARG A 380 -2.20 -118.72 71.64
CA ARG A 380 -2.23 -120.14 71.25
C ARG A 380 -1.03 -120.95 71.76
N ARG A 381 0.15 -120.34 71.91
CA ARG A 381 1.31 -120.99 72.54
C ARG A 381 1.10 -121.15 74.04
N MET A 382 0.45 -120.21 74.71
CA MET A 382 0.10 -120.32 76.13
C MET A 382 -1.07 -121.30 76.35
N GLU A 383 -2.06 -121.34 75.46
CA GLU A 383 -3.10 -122.38 75.46
C GLU A 383 -2.50 -123.78 75.30
N HIS A 384 -1.59 -123.98 74.33
CA HIS A 384 -0.92 -125.27 74.14
C HIS A 384 0.03 -125.63 75.31
N ALA A 385 0.72 -124.64 75.89
CA ALA A 385 1.55 -124.88 77.08
C ALA A 385 0.70 -125.24 78.31
N LEU A 386 -0.48 -124.64 78.46
CA LEU A 386 -1.44 -124.98 79.50
C LEU A 386 -2.07 -126.36 79.26
N MET A 387 -2.41 -126.70 78.01
CA MET A 387 -2.89 -128.03 77.61
C MET A 387 -1.88 -129.12 77.97
N VAL A 388 -0.60 -128.93 77.61
CA VAL A 388 0.48 -129.87 77.98
C VAL A 388 0.72 -129.92 79.49
N ALA A 389 0.53 -128.80 80.21
CA ALA A 389 0.59 -128.80 81.67
C ALA A 389 -0.61 -129.51 82.32
N THR A 390 -1.80 -129.49 81.71
CA THR A 390 -2.95 -130.29 82.16
C THR A 390 -2.79 -131.76 81.80
N GLU A 391 -2.27 -132.11 80.62
CA GLU A 391 -1.91 -133.49 80.25
C GLU A 391 -0.88 -134.06 81.23
N GLN A 392 0.18 -133.30 81.57
CA GLN A 392 1.16 -133.70 82.59
C GLN A 392 0.56 -133.79 84.01
N LEU A 393 -0.48 -133.02 84.31
CA LEU A 393 -1.21 -133.11 85.57
C LEU A 393 -2.11 -134.37 85.61
N GLU A 394 -2.73 -134.73 84.49
CA GLU A 394 -3.51 -135.96 84.33
C GLU A 394 -2.59 -137.20 84.35
N ASP A 395 -1.42 -137.16 83.71
CA ASP A 395 -0.39 -138.21 83.79
C ASP A 395 0.12 -138.39 85.23
N THR A 396 0.41 -137.30 85.95
CA THR A 396 0.87 -137.41 87.34
C THR A 396 -0.24 -137.81 88.31
N GLN A 397 -1.50 -137.47 88.03
CA GLN A 397 -2.66 -138.03 88.73
C GLN A 397 -2.87 -139.52 88.40
N SER A 398 -2.64 -139.94 87.16
CA SER A 398 -2.66 -141.35 86.75
C SER A 398 -1.61 -142.16 87.51
N ILE A 399 -0.35 -141.70 87.51
CA ILE A 399 0.76 -142.31 88.26
C ILE A 399 0.48 -142.30 89.78
N TYR A 400 -0.13 -141.25 90.32
CA TYR A 400 -0.56 -141.20 91.72
C TYR A 400 -1.64 -142.26 92.00
N ASN A 401 -2.62 -142.43 91.11
CA ASN A 401 -3.67 -143.43 91.23
C ASN A 401 -3.14 -144.86 91.05
N GLU A 402 -2.13 -145.10 90.20
CA GLU A 402 -1.44 -146.38 90.08
C GLU A 402 -0.62 -146.69 91.33
N LEU A 403 0.09 -145.70 91.91
CA LEU A 403 0.81 -145.86 93.18
C LEU A 403 -0.15 -146.11 94.35
N GLN A 404 -1.31 -145.44 94.39
CA GLN A 404 -2.37 -145.68 95.37
C GLN A 404 -2.95 -147.10 95.21
N ALA A 405 -3.24 -147.54 93.98
CA ALA A 405 -3.71 -148.89 93.70
C ALA A 405 -2.67 -149.97 94.05
N GLN A 406 -1.36 -149.67 93.90
CA GLN A 406 -0.28 -150.55 94.36
C GLN A 406 -0.13 -150.54 95.91
N LEU A 407 -0.49 -149.45 96.58
CA LEU A 407 -0.56 -149.36 98.04
C LEU A 407 -1.72 -150.20 98.62
N ASP A 408 -2.88 -150.14 97.98
CA ASP A 408 -4.11 -150.81 98.41
C ASP A 408 -4.18 -152.31 98.01
N ALA A 409 -3.21 -152.80 97.22
CA ALA A 409 -3.16 -154.17 96.71
C ALA A 409 -2.25 -155.14 97.49
N VAL A 410 -1.83 -154.81 98.72
CA VAL A 410 -0.98 -155.70 99.56
C VAL A 410 -1.68 -156.09 100.88
N PRO A 411 -2.31 -157.27 100.96
CA PRO A 411 -2.82 -157.81 102.21
C PRO A 411 -1.67 -158.20 103.15
N LYS A 412 -1.68 -157.68 104.39
CA LYS A 412 -0.83 -158.19 105.47
C LYS A 412 -1.41 -159.49 106.01
N GLN A 413 -0.66 -160.57 105.94
CA GLN A 413 -0.88 -161.76 106.77
C GLN A 413 0.45 -162.24 107.33
N GLU A 414 0.45 -162.52 108.64
CA GLU A 414 1.66 -162.88 109.40
C GLU A 414 1.91 -164.40 109.37
N ALA A 415 3.05 -164.80 109.93
CA ALA A 415 3.48 -166.19 110.18
C ALA A 415 3.94 -167.03 108.97
N SER A 416 5.22 -166.89 108.63
CA SER A 416 6.16 -168.03 108.60
C SER A 416 7.59 -167.56 108.85
N ILE A 417 8.15 -167.94 110.00
CA ILE A 417 9.51 -167.58 110.44
C ILE A 417 10.36 -168.85 110.47
N GLN A 418 11.32 -168.98 109.56
CA GLN A 418 12.62 -169.67 109.74
C GLN A 418 13.41 -169.69 108.41
N GLN A 419 14.73 -169.41 108.49
CA GLN A 419 15.72 -169.41 107.39
C GLN A 419 15.50 -168.36 106.25
N ARG A 420 16.45 -167.49 105.90
CA ARG A 420 17.76 -167.17 106.49
C ARG A 420 17.98 -165.64 106.50
N MET A 421 18.10 -165.07 107.69
CA MET A 421 19.20 -164.16 107.96
C MET A 421 20.28 -164.99 108.66
N GLU A 422 21.30 -165.42 107.91
CA GLU A 422 22.65 -165.74 108.42
C GLU A 422 23.55 -166.21 107.28
N LEU A 423 24.85 -165.94 107.43
CA LEU A 423 25.96 -166.30 106.52
C LEU A 423 25.91 -165.58 105.15
N GLN A 424 26.84 -164.69 104.78
CA GLN A 424 28.09 -164.23 105.42
C GLN A 424 29.09 -165.35 105.80
N LYS A 425 29.06 -166.42 105.01
CA LYS A 425 29.99 -167.57 104.85
C LYS A 425 29.36 -168.43 103.73
N GLU A 426 30.02 -168.84 102.66
CA GLU A 426 31.40 -168.65 102.23
C GLU A 426 31.49 -168.02 100.82
N VAL A 427 32.47 -167.13 100.62
CA VAL A 427 33.07 -166.83 99.30
C VAL A 427 34.56 -167.18 99.31
N ASP A 428 35.22 -167.03 100.46
CA ASP A 428 36.63 -167.39 100.68
C ASP A 428 36.82 -168.82 101.19
N ALA A 429 36.47 -169.80 100.35
CA ALA A 429 37.00 -171.16 100.45
C ALA A 429 37.11 -171.85 99.07
N LEU A 430 38.34 -172.19 98.68
CA LEU A 430 38.67 -173.24 97.70
C LEU A 430 38.23 -173.03 96.23
N LYS A 431 38.81 -172.00 95.60
CA LYS A 431 39.58 -172.29 94.37
C LYS A 431 40.86 -173.04 94.76
N VAL A 432 40.83 -174.38 94.76
CA VAL A 432 41.95 -175.30 94.43
C VAL A 432 41.52 -176.76 94.68
N SER A 433 41.43 -177.53 93.59
CA SER A 433 41.70 -178.98 93.55
C SER A 433 41.92 -179.37 92.08
N PHE A 434 43.00 -180.07 91.79
CA PHE A 434 43.43 -180.40 90.42
C PHE A 434 43.50 -181.93 90.25
N GLU A 435 43.08 -182.42 89.08
CA GLU A 435 43.35 -183.75 88.49
C GLU A 435 42.64 -185.06 88.97
N LYS A 436 42.44 -185.94 87.96
CA LYS A 436 42.35 -187.44 87.97
C LYS A 436 41.01 -188.11 88.36
N GLN A 437 40.61 -189.29 87.82
CA GLN A 437 41.34 -190.28 86.98
C GLN A 437 40.50 -191.27 86.10
N LEU A 438 40.94 -191.53 84.83
CA LEU A 438 40.94 -192.76 83.95
C LEU A 438 39.67 -193.63 83.69
N SER A 439 39.56 -194.53 82.67
CA SER A 439 40.51 -195.30 81.77
C SER A 439 40.11 -195.22 80.23
N VAL A 440 40.72 -195.81 79.18
CA VAL A 440 41.72 -196.89 78.88
C VAL A 440 41.13 -198.35 78.86
N SER A 441 41.34 -199.30 77.92
CA SER A 441 42.31 -199.50 76.77
C SER A 441 41.81 -200.44 75.59
N GLU A 442 42.71 -200.75 74.61
CA GLU A 442 42.81 -201.91 73.64
C GLU A 442 41.73 -202.21 72.55
N GLU A 443 42.00 -202.81 71.36
CA GLU A 443 43.25 -203.20 70.64
C GLU A 443 43.07 -203.20 69.07
N GLN A 444 44.11 -203.53 68.28
CA GLN A 444 44.14 -203.43 66.80
C GLN A 444 44.67 -204.69 66.07
N ARG A 445 43.87 -205.36 65.20
CA ARG A 445 44.45 -206.32 64.21
C ARG A 445 43.76 -206.53 62.85
N GLN A 446 42.87 -205.65 62.38
CA GLN A 446 42.32 -205.72 60.99
C GLN A 446 42.65 -204.51 60.08
N LYS A 447 43.45 -203.54 60.56
CA LYS A 447 43.70 -202.26 59.85
C LYS A 447 44.41 -202.34 58.48
N MET A 448 44.83 -203.52 58.00
CA MET A 448 45.69 -203.65 56.82
C MET A 448 44.97 -203.46 55.46
N GLN A 449 43.63 -203.50 55.42
CA GLN A 449 42.85 -203.19 54.20
C GLN A 449 42.36 -201.74 54.11
N GLN A 450 42.42 -200.95 55.19
CA GLN A 450 41.77 -199.64 55.26
C GLN A 450 42.55 -198.49 54.60
N CYS A 451 43.87 -198.65 54.38
CA CYS A 451 44.73 -197.56 53.89
C CYS A 451 44.42 -197.06 52.46
N GLY A 452 43.73 -197.87 51.63
CA GLY A 452 43.39 -197.47 50.26
C GLY A 452 42.35 -196.36 50.16
N MET A 453 41.30 -196.40 51.00
CA MET A 453 40.20 -195.44 50.94
C MET A 453 40.61 -194.03 51.38
N ILE A 454 41.59 -193.91 52.29
CA ILE A 454 41.99 -192.64 52.90
C ILE A 454 42.62 -191.68 51.87
N GLN A 455 43.34 -192.19 50.86
CA GLN A 455 43.94 -191.34 49.83
C GLN A 455 42.93 -190.75 48.82
N GLY A 456 41.76 -191.38 48.64
CA GLY A 456 40.68 -190.83 47.79
C GLY A 456 40.08 -189.58 48.41
N LEU A 457 39.61 -189.71 49.66
CA LEU A 457 38.98 -188.64 50.44
C LEU A 457 39.89 -187.40 50.60
N LEU A 458 41.21 -187.60 50.67
CA LEU A 458 42.17 -186.49 50.74
C LEU A 458 42.24 -185.65 49.45
N ARG A 459 41.99 -186.23 48.28
CA ARG A 459 41.95 -185.49 47.00
C ARG A 459 40.67 -184.67 46.90
N GLU A 460 39.53 -185.28 47.19
CA GLU A 460 38.23 -184.60 47.23
C GLU A 460 38.22 -183.44 48.23
N SER A 461 38.81 -183.65 49.42
CA SER A 461 38.99 -182.61 50.45
C SER A 461 39.88 -181.44 50.00
N ASN A 462 40.79 -181.63 49.05
CA ASN A 462 41.60 -180.56 48.47
C ASN A 462 40.81 -179.77 47.41
N CYS A 463 40.13 -180.47 46.47
CA CYS A 463 39.30 -179.82 45.45
C CYS A 463 38.20 -178.94 46.07
N LEU A 464 37.48 -179.47 47.07
CA LEU A 464 36.47 -178.72 47.82
C LEU A 464 37.05 -177.50 48.55
N ARG A 465 38.34 -177.51 48.92
CA ARG A 465 39.03 -176.37 49.53
C ARG A 465 39.36 -175.28 48.51
N GLU A 466 39.73 -175.68 47.29
CA GLU A 466 39.98 -174.76 46.17
C GLU A 466 38.67 -174.10 45.69
N GLU A 467 37.59 -174.86 45.56
CA GLU A 467 36.24 -174.32 45.28
C GLU A 467 35.79 -173.33 46.36
N LEU A 468 35.94 -173.69 47.65
CA LEU A 468 35.58 -172.83 48.77
C LEU A 468 36.47 -171.57 48.84
N HIS A 469 37.74 -171.65 48.44
CA HIS A 469 38.61 -170.49 48.28
C HIS A 469 38.15 -169.59 47.12
N ASN A 470 37.86 -170.15 45.95
CA ASN A 470 37.36 -169.41 44.78
C ASN A 470 36.02 -168.71 45.09
N LEU A 471 35.10 -169.38 45.80
CA LEU A 471 33.84 -168.80 46.27
C LEU A 471 34.06 -167.64 47.27
N LYS A 472 35.05 -167.75 48.17
CA LYS A 472 35.46 -166.64 49.06
C LYS A 472 36.01 -165.45 48.26
N CYS A 473 36.88 -165.68 47.28
CA CYS A 473 37.43 -164.63 46.43
C CYS A 473 36.35 -163.94 45.60
N LEU A 474 35.42 -164.69 44.99
CA LEU A 474 34.25 -164.13 44.31
C LEU A 474 33.35 -163.33 45.24
N THR A 475 33.14 -163.79 46.48
CA THR A 475 32.37 -163.07 47.50
C THR A 475 33.03 -161.75 47.88
N GLN A 476 34.36 -161.76 48.09
CA GLN A 476 35.14 -160.56 48.40
C GLN A 476 35.05 -159.54 47.25
N ILE A 477 35.27 -159.96 46.00
CA ILE A 477 35.15 -159.10 44.81
C ILE A 477 33.73 -158.52 44.71
N LYS A 478 32.67 -159.28 45.03
CA LYS A 478 31.29 -158.76 45.02
C LYS A 478 30.97 -157.83 46.20
N VAL A 479 31.66 -157.93 47.33
CA VAL A 479 31.59 -156.94 48.42
C VAL A 479 32.32 -155.65 48.01
N GLU A 480 33.49 -155.76 47.39
CA GLU A 480 34.28 -154.61 46.91
C GLU A 480 33.60 -153.89 45.75
N GLU A 481 33.00 -154.60 44.78
CA GLU A 481 32.15 -154.01 43.74
C GLU A 481 30.98 -153.22 44.34
N ARG A 482 30.30 -153.75 45.37
CA ARG A 482 29.19 -153.07 46.06
C ARG A 482 29.69 -151.83 46.78
N GLY A 483 30.81 -151.92 47.49
CA GLY A 483 31.45 -150.79 48.16
C GLY A 483 31.93 -149.71 47.20
N GLN A 484 32.43 -150.09 46.02
CA GLN A 484 32.80 -149.14 44.96
C GLN A 484 31.57 -148.47 44.37
N LYS A 485 30.56 -149.23 43.94
CA LYS A 485 29.30 -148.70 43.38
C LYS A 485 28.56 -147.80 44.36
N HIS A 486 28.58 -148.11 45.66
CA HIS A 486 28.00 -147.23 46.69
C HIS A 486 28.80 -145.92 46.87
N ARG A 487 30.14 -145.96 46.83
CA ARG A 487 30.96 -144.74 46.84
C ARG A 487 30.78 -143.90 45.56
N GLU A 488 30.54 -144.54 44.43
CA GLU A 488 30.23 -143.86 43.16
C GLU A 488 28.84 -143.23 43.17
N LEU A 489 27.83 -143.94 43.68
CA LEU A 489 26.49 -143.41 43.92
C LEU A 489 26.53 -142.19 44.85
N LEU A 490 27.21 -142.28 45.99
CA LEU A 490 27.35 -141.16 46.93
C LEU A 490 28.05 -139.95 46.30
N ARG A 491 29.09 -140.15 45.49
CA ARG A 491 29.74 -139.06 44.73
C ARG A 491 28.78 -138.44 43.70
N ALA A 492 28.02 -139.26 42.97
CA ALA A 492 27.04 -138.79 42.00
C ALA A 492 25.88 -138.04 42.67
N GLU A 493 25.40 -138.50 43.84
CA GLU A 493 24.40 -137.80 44.64
C GLU A 493 24.92 -136.47 45.21
N GLN A 494 26.16 -136.43 45.70
CA GLN A 494 26.78 -135.19 46.18
C GLN A 494 26.92 -134.16 45.04
N LEU A 495 27.39 -134.60 43.87
CA LEU A 495 27.50 -133.77 42.67
C LEU A 495 26.12 -133.29 42.19
N ASN A 496 25.10 -134.16 42.16
CA ASN A 496 23.72 -133.79 41.83
C ASN A 496 23.14 -132.79 42.85
N ARG A 497 23.41 -132.98 44.15
CA ARG A 497 23.01 -132.01 45.19
C ARG A 497 23.67 -130.64 44.99
N HIS A 498 24.95 -130.58 44.62
CA HIS A 498 25.61 -129.32 44.28
C HIS A 498 25.06 -128.68 42.99
N ILE A 499 24.86 -129.44 41.92
CA ILE A 499 24.24 -128.94 40.68
C ILE A 499 22.82 -128.40 40.95
N GLN A 500 22.04 -129.04 41.82
CA GLN A 500 20.73 -128.52 42.25
C GLN A 500 20.82 -127.25 43.11
N GLN A 501 21.91 -127.05 43.87
CA GLN A 501 22.16 -125.81 44.61
C GLN A 501 22.55 -124.68 43.64
N GLU A 502 23.53 -124.92 42.77
CA GLU A 502 23.94 -123.98 41.72
C GLU A 502 22.78 -123.57 40.80
N LEU A 503 21.93 -124.52 40.39
CA LEU A 503 20.78 -124.23 39.52
C LEU A 503 19.77 -123.31 40.23
N ARG A 504 19.47 -123.54 41.52
CA ARG A 504 18.61 -122.64 42.32
C ARG A 504 19.25 -121.26 42.48
N GLU A 505 20.57 -121.17 42.65
CA GLU A 505 21.26 -119.88 42.67
C GLU A 505 21.17 -119.15 41.32
N LYS A 506 21.32 -119.87 40.19
CA LYS A 506 21.10 -119.28 38.86
C LYS A 506 19.65 -118.84 38.66
N ASP A 507 18.66 -119.64 39.10
CA ASP A 507 17.23 -119.28 39.02
C ASP A 507 16.91 -118.01 39.83
N LEU A 508 17.49 -117.86 41.03
CA LEU A 508 17.37 -116.64 41.83
C LEU A 508 17.99 -115.43 41.12
N ILE A 509 19.19 -115.60 40.55
CA ILE A 509 19.88 -114.56 39.77
C ILE A 509 19.05 -114.18 38.53
N ILE A 510 18.49 -115.14 37.80
CA ILE A 510 17.63 -114.93 36.63
C ILE A 510 16.33 -114.21 37.03
N MET A 511 15.71 -114.61 38.14
CA MET A 511 14.54 -113.92 38.70
C MET A 511 14.84 -112.45 38.99
N ASP A 512 15.97 -112.14 39.62
CA ASP A 512 16.32 -110.76 39.97
C ASP A 512 16.74 -109.91 38.76
N HIS A 513 17.41 -110.51 37.78
CA HIS A 513 17.63 -109.87 36.48
C HIS A 513 16.31 -109.62 35.73
N ASN A 514 15.33 -110.52 35.82
CA ASN A 514 14.00 -110.32 35.24
C ASN A 514 13.21 -109.21 35.97
N LYS A 515 13.29 -109.10 37.30
CA LYS A 515 12.74 -107.97 38.06
C LYS A 515 13.38 -106.64 37.63
N LEU A 516 14.71 -106.62 37.48
CA LEU A 516 15.46 -105.45 37.02
C LEU A 516 15.09 -105.07 35.58
N ASN A 517 15.01 -106.03 34.66
CA ASN A 517 14.58 -105.81 33.28
C ASN A 517 13.15 -105.23 33.23
N ALA A 518 12.21 -105.79 34.00
CA ALA A 518 10.85 -105.26 34.09
C ALA A 518 10.80 -103.83 34.69
N MET A 519 11.68 -103.51 35.65
CA MET A 519 11.84 -102.14 36.16
C MET A 519 12.39 -101.19 35.09
N LEU A 520 13.43 -101.60 34.38
CA LEU A 520 14.07 -100.82 33.32
C LEU A 520 13.11 -100.59 32.14
N GLN A 521 12.34 -101.60 31.70
CA GLN A 521 11.31 -101.46 30.68
C GLN A 521 10.22 -100.46 31.09
N ARG A 522 9.76 -100.49 32.35
CA ARG A 522 8.82 -99.48 32.88
C ARG A 522 9.41 -98.08 32.85
N ARG A 523 10.70 -97.93 33.21
CA ARG A 523 11.42 -96.64 33.18
C ARG A 523 11.64 -96.13 31.75
N VAL A 524 11.95 -97.02 30.79
CA VAL A 524 12.03 -96.69 29.36
C VAL A 524 10.66 -96.24 28.85
N LEU A 525 9.58 -96.96 29.15
CA LEU A 525 8.21 -96.56 28.80
C LEU A 525 7.80 -95.21 29.40
N GLN A 526 8.22 -94.90 30.64
CA GLN A 526 8.03 -93.58 31.24
C GLN A 526 8.81 -92.50 30.49
N ASN A 527 10.09 -92.74 30.18
CA ASN A 527 10.91 -91.80 29.41
C ASN A 527 10.35 -91.58 27.99
N CYS A 528 9.90 -92.62 27.29
CA CYS A 528 9.26 -92.49 25.98
C CYS A 528 7.97 -91.66 26.04
N LYS A 529 7.15 -91.81 27.09
CA LYS A 529 5.98 -90.94 27.30
C LYS A 529 6.37 -89.47 27.51
N LEU A 530 7.41 -89.20 28.30
CA LEU A 530 7.94 -87.84 28.48
C LEU A 530 8.48 -87.26 27.17
N CYS A 531 9.22 -88.04 26.38
CA CYS A 531 9.69 -87.62 25.05
C CYS A 531 8.53 -87.31 24.10
N ASN A 532 7.45 -88.10 24.12
CA ASN A 532 6.26 -87.84 23.30
C ASN A 532 5.52 -86.57 23.75
N MET A 533 5.38 -86.33 25.06
CA MET A 533 4.84 -85.07 25.57
C MET A 533 5.71 -83.87 25.13
N ILE A 534 7.04 -84.01 25.14
CA ILE A 534 7.96 -82.96 24.68
C ILE A 534 7.84 -82.72 23.16
N THR A 535 7.62 -83.75 22.33
CA THR A 535 7.38 -83.56 20.89
C THR A 535 6.00 -82.99 20.60
N GLU A 536 4.97 -83.34 21.37
CA GLU A 536 3.65 -82.71 21.32
C GLU A 536 3.71 -81.22 21.68
N GLU A 537 4.37 -80.84 22.77
CA GLU A 537 4.59 -79.43 23.13
C GLU A 537 5.41 -78.70 22.06
N LYS A 538 6.51 -79.30 21.56
CA LYS A 538 7.28 -78.73 20.45
C LYS A 538 6.40 -78.49 19.21
N ASN A 539 5.49 -79.42 18.89
CA ASN A 539 4.56 -79.27 17.78
C ASN A 539 3.52 -78.16 18.02
N LYS A 540 3.09 -77.93 19.27
CA LYS A 540 2.26 -76.76 19.64
C LYS A 540 3.04 -75.45 19.44
N TYR A 541 4.29 -75.37 19.92
CA TYR A 541 5.14 -74.19 19.71
C TYR A 541 5.45 -73.92 18.24
N VAL A 542 5.66 -74.96 17.41
CA VAL A 542 5.83 -74.80 15.96
C VAL A 542 4.57 -74.24 15.29
N LYS A 543 3.38 -74.73 15.65
CA LYS A 543 2.10 -74.18 15.15
C LYS A 543 1.89 -72.74 15.60
N LEU A 544 2.14 -72.42 16.87
CA LEU A 544 2.05 -71.05 17.40
C LEU A 544 3.04 -70.11 16.70
N LYS A 545 4.28 -70.57 16.44
CA LYS A 545 5.26 -69.80 15.66
C LYS A 545 4.80 -69.57 14.22
N GLN A 546 4.24 -70.59 13.57
CA GLN A 546 3.71 -70.44 12.20
C GLN A 546 2.58 -69.42 12.15
N ILE A 547 1.60 -69.50 13.06
CA ILE A 547 0.50 -68.54 13.17
C ILE A 547 1.05 -67.13 13.44
N ALA A 548 1.99 -66.97 14.38
CA ALA A 548 2.62 -65.68 14.67
C ALA A 548 3.39 -65.11 13.48
N SER A 549 4.04 -65.95 12.65
CA SER A 549 4.67 -65.52 11.41
C SER A 549 3.65 -65.11 10.34
N GLN A 550 2.54 -65.83 10.21
CA GLN A 550 1.45 -65.52 9.28
C GLN A 550 0.77 -64.19 9.64
N THR A 551 0.39 -64.01 10.90
CA THR A 551 -0.17 -62.73 11.37
C THR A 551 0.85 -61.59 11.29
N THR A 552 2.15 -61.85 11.47
CA THR A 552 3.19 -60.84 11.20
C THR A 552 3.19 -60.43 9.73
N THR A 553 3.16 -61.37 8.78
CA THR A 553 3.09 -61.03 7.35
C THR A 553 1.82 -60.26 7.00
N GLU A 554 0.65 -60.71 7.46
CA GLU A 554 -0.64 -60.03 7.27
C GLU A 554 -0.62 -58.59 7.80
N MET A 555 -0.10 -58.38 9.01
CA MET A 555 0.06 -57.03 9.58
C MET A 555 1.06 -56.18 8.79
N THR A 556 2.16 -56.72 8.27
CA THR A 556 3.08 -55.94 7.40
C THR A 556 2.48 -55.61 6.04
N GLU A 557 1.52 -56.39 5.53
CA GLU A 557 0.77 -56.07 4.31
C GLU A 557 -0.27 -54.98 4.59
N GLN A 558 -0.99 -55.05 5.72
CA GLN A 558 -1.88 -53.97 6.16
C GLN A 558 -1.13 -52.64 6.36
N VAL A 559 0.07 -52.68 6.98
CA VAL A 559 0.93 -51.48 7.11
C VAL A 559 1.28 -50.89 5.74
N LYS A 560 1.69 -51.70 4.76
CA LYS A 560 1.98 -51.21 3.39
C LYS A 560 0.75 -50.62 2.70
N VAL A 561 -0.44 -51.19 2.91
CA VAL A 561 -1.70 -50.63 2.38
C VAL A 561 -1.98 -49.26 3.01
N LEU A 562 -1.82 -49.12 4.33
CA LEU A 562 -1.96 -47.85 5.02
C LEU A 562 -0.89 -46.83 4.62
N GLU A 563 0.37 -47.24 4.42
CA GLU A 563 1.45 -46.38 3.90
C GLU A 563 1.07 -45.82 2.52
N ASN A 564 0.64 -46.68 1.59
CA ASN A 564 0.15 -46.28 0.27
C ASN A 564 -1.05 -45.33 0.36
N GLU A 565 -2.01 -45.60 1.25
CA GLU A 565 -3.14 -44.68 1.49
C GLU A 565 -2.65 -43.32 2.00
N THR A 566 -1.73 -43.28 2.98
CA THR A 566 -1.19 -41.99 3.46
C THR A 566 -0.45 -41.21 2.37
N GLU A 567 0.21 -41.86 1.41
CA GLU A 567 0.87 -41.18 0.29
C GLU A 567 -0.13 -40.69 -0.77
N ILE A 568 -1.21 -41.43 -1.01
CA ILE A 568 -2.36 -40.95 -1.79
C ILE A 568 -2.98 -39.71 -1.11
N GLN A 569 -3.22 -39.75 0.19
CA GLN A 569 -3.78 -38.62 0.95
C GLN A 569 -2.82 -37.41 0.95
N ARG A 570 -1.51 -37.60 1.14
CA ARG A 570 -0.49 -36.54 0.99
C ARG A 570 -0.54 -35.92 -0.41
N THR A 571 -0.62 -36.75 -1.46
CA THR A 571 -0.72 -36.28 -2.85
C THR A 571 -2.01 -35.48 -3.09
N ILE A 572 -3.14 -35.90 -2.52
CA ILE A 572 -4.40 -35.15 -2.55
C ILE A 572 -4.25 -33.81 -1.83
N VAL A 573 -3.71 -33.78 -0.60
CA VAL A 573 -3.47 -32.55 0.17
C VAL A 573 -2.59 -31.57 -0.61
N ILE A 574 -1.44 -32.02 -1.12
CA ILE A 574 -0.52 -31.19 -1.94
C ILE A 574 -1.24 -30.59 -3.17
N ASN A 575 -2.11 -31.36 -3.83
CA ASN A 575 -2.88 -30.87 -4.98
C ASN A 575 -4.03 -29.93 -4.58
N LYS A 576 -4.64 -30.11 -3.40
CA LYS A 576 -5.59 -29.15 -2.82
C LYS A 576 -4.88 -27.85 -2.42
N ASP A 577 -3.70 -27.90 -1.80
CA ASP A 577 -2.90 -26.72 -1.45
C ASP A 577 -2.40 -25.97 -2.68
N ARG A 578 -1.95 -26.67 -3.72
CA ARG A 578 -1.66 -26.08 -5.05
C ARG A 578 -2.89 -25.41 -5.68
N SER A 579 -4.10 -25.84 -5.33
CA SER A 579 -5.35 -25.23 -5.80
C SER A 579 -5.77 -24.04 -4.93
N LEU A 580 -5.64 -24.15 -3.60
CA LEU A 580 -5.89 -23.08 -2.64
C LEU A 580 -4.92 -21.91 -2.79
N THR A 581 -3.63 -22.17 -3.05
CA THR A 581 -2.64 -21.14 -3.35
C THR A 581 -2.95 -20.42 -4.67
N LYS A 582 -3.31 -21.15 -5.74
CA LYS A 582 -3.83 -20.55 -6.99
C LYS A 582 -5.07 -19.67 -6.74
N ALA A 583 -6.01 -20.13 -5.91
CA ALA A 583 -7.21 -19.36 -5.54
C ALA A 583 -6.88 -18.12 -4.70
N ARG A 584 -6.00 -18.23 -3.70
CA ARG A 584 -5.50 -17.09 -2.90
C ARG A 584 -4.80 -16.05 -3.78
N MET A 585 -3.98 -16.49 -4.75
CA MET A 585 -3.31 -15.58 -5.69
C MET A 585 -4.29 -14.91 -6.66
N LYS A 586 -5.34 -15.60 -7.13
CA LYS A 586 -6.45 -14.97 -7.87
C LYS A 586 -7.18 -13.93 -7.00
N SER A 587 -7.53 -14.28 -5.76
CA SER A 587 -8.19 -13.36 -4.82
C SER A 587 -7.34 -12.12 -4.52
N SER A 588 -6.03 -12.28 -4.30
CA SER A 588 -5.10 -11.16 -4.10
C SER A 588 -5.00 -10.25 -5.33
N LYS A 589 -4.95 -10.82 -6.55
CA LYS A 589 -5.03 -10.03 -7.79
C LYS A 589 -6.35 -9.26 -7.89
N ASN A 590 -7.48 -9.93 -7.61
CA ASN A 590 -8.80 -9.30 -7.67
C ASN A 590 -8.97 -8.21 -6.60
N SER A 591 -8.39 -8.36 -5.40
CA SER A 591 -8.33 -7.26 -4.42
C SER A 591 -7.55 -6.09 -5.00
N LYS A 592 -6.31 -6.29 -5.46
CA LYS A 592 -5.49 -5.21 -6.04
C LYS A 592 -6.15 -4.51 -7.24
N ILE A 593 -7.02 -5.19 -7.98
CA ILE A 593 -7.86 -4.59 -9.03
C ILE A 593 -9.01 -3.77 -8.41
N ARG A 594 -9.75 -4.32 -7.44
CA ARG A 594 -10.79 -3.59 -6.68
C ARG A 594 -10.23 -2.35 -6.00
N ASP A 595 -9.04 -2.44 -5.41
CA ASP A 595 -8.39 -1.36 -4.69
C ASP A 595 -7.96 -0.23 -5.64
N LYS A 596 -7.55 -0.57 -6.88
CA LYS A 596 -7.37 0.41 -7.96
C LYS A 596 -8.69 1.06 -8.38
N LEU A 597 -9.72 0.25 -8.66
CA LEU A 597 -11.04 0.76 -9.05
C LEU A 597 -11.65 1.67 -7.98
N ASN A 598 -11.53 1.32 -6.70
CA ASN A 598 -11.95 2.16 -5.58
C ASN A 598 -11.20 3.50 -5.53
N ASN A 599 -9.89 3.49 -5.80
CA ASN A 599 -9.09 4.73 -5.90
C ASN A 599 -9.52 5.58 -7.11
N ASP A 600 -9.81 4.96 -8.25
CA ASP A 600 -10.22 5.67 -9.47
C ASP A 600 -11.66 6.21 -9.37
N ILE A 601 -12.57 5.47 -8.73
CA ILE A 601 -13.89 5.95 -8.29
C ILE A 601 -13.73 7.13 -7.32
N SER A 602 -12.81 7.05 -6.35
CA SER A 602 -12.57 8.13 -5.39
C SER A 602 -12.06 9.41 -6.08
N LYS A 603 -11.16 9.28 -7.07
CA LYS A 603 -10.73 10.40 -7.93
C LYS A 603 -11.89 10.99 -8.73
N ALA A 604 -12.76 10.14 -9.30
CA ALA A 604 -13.92 10.57 -10.07
C ALA A 604 -14.94 11.32 -9.19
N VAL A 605 -15.23 10.81 -7.98
CA VAL A 605 -16.09 11.47 -6.98
C VAL A 605 -15.48 12.80 -6.52
N TRP A 606 -14.15 12.87 -6.32
CA TRP A 606 -13.47 14.12 -5.98
C TRP A 606 -13.59 15.16 -7.11
N LYS A 607 -13.31 14.78 -8.36
CA LYS A 607 -13.51 15.66 -9.53
C LYS A 607 -14.98 16.09 -9.70
N HIS A 608 -15.93 15.20 -9.45
CA HIS A 608 -17.35 15.53 -9.54
C HIS A 608 -17.76 16.54 -8.46
N ARG A 609 -17.25 16.40 -7.23
CA ARG A 609 -17.43 17.42 -6.17
C ARG A 609 -16.80 18.76 -6.53
N GLN A 610 -15.60 18.76 -7.13
CA GLN A 610 -14.97 19.98 -7.63
C GLN A 610 -15.86 20.67 -8.67
N ILE A 611 -16.37 19.95 -9.68
CA ILE A 611 -17.26 20.50 -10.71
C ILE A 611 -18.59 21.00 -10.13
N ILE A 612 -19.13 20.35 -9.09
CA ILE A 612 -20.34 20.83 -8.38
C ILE A 612 -20.05 22.14 -7.62
N GLN A 613 -18.88 22.25 -6.97
CA GLN A 613 -18.47 23.47 -6.27
C GLN A 613 -18.28 24.61 -7.28
N GLU A 614 -17.53 24.38 -8.34
CA GLU A 614 -17.34 25.32 -9.46
C GLU A 614 -18.69 25.74 -10.06
N TYR A 615 -19.66 24.83 -10.21
CA TYR A 615 -21.00 25.16 -10.69
C TYR A 615 -21.79 26.07 -9.72
N GLU A 616 -21.79 25.78 -8.42
CA GLU A 616 -22.48 26.62 -7.42
C GLU A 616 -21.80 27.98 -7.25
N ASP A 617 -20.47 28.06 -7.34
CA ASP A 617 -19.71 29.31 -7.31
C ASP A 617 -20.01 30.17 -8.54
N ASN A 618 -19.96 29.59 -9.76
CA ASN A 618 -20.34 30.27 -11.01
C ASN A 618 -21.80 30.75 -10.98
N LYS A 619 -22.72 29.94 -10.44
CA LYS A 619 -24.15 30.27 -10.27
C LYS A 619 -24.36 31.44 -9.30
N LEU A 620 -23.57 31.50 -8.23
CA LEU A 620 -23.59 32.60 -7.25
C LEU A 620 -22.99 33.89 -7.84
N GLU A 621 -21.99 33.79 -8.71
CA GLU A 621 -21.52 34.92 -9.53
C GLU A 621 -22.57 35.38 -10.55
N LEU A 622 -23.23 34.46 -11.24
CA LEU A 622 -24.32 34.77 -12.18
C LEU A 622 -25.46 35.54 -11.47
N MET A 623 -25.83 35.15 -10.25
CA MET A 623 -26.81 35.90 -9.44
C MET A 623 -26.35 37.33 -9.09
N LYS A 624 -25.06 37.54 -8.78
CA LYS A 624 -24.51 38.90 -8.56
C LYS A 624 -24.55 39.74 -9.85
N LEU A 625 -24.21 39.13 -10.99
CA LEU A 625 -24.26 39.81 -12.29
C LEU A 625 -25.69 40.18 -12.67
N THR A 626 -26.67 39.28 -12.51
CA THR A 626 -28.09 39.59 -12.70
C THR A 626 -28.57 40.70 -11.75
N GLN A 627 -28.18 40.68 -10.47
CA GLN A 627 -28.50 41.78 -9.55
C GLN A 627 -27.89 43.11 -10.00
N THR A 628 -26.67 43.10 -10.52
CA THR A 628 -25.97 44.29 -11.03
C THR A 628 -26.65 44.83 -12.30
N ILE A 629 -27.08 43.95 -13.21
CA ILE A 629 -27.86 44.30 -14.40
C ILE A 629 -29.19 44.93 -13.98
N ASN A 630 -29.95 44.32 -13.07
CA ASN A 630 -31.22 44.86 -12.60
C ASN A 630 -31.07 46.28 -11.97
N LEU A 631 -29.96 46.54 -11.28
CA LEU A 631 -29.65 47.87 -10.72
C LEU A 631 -29.27 48.89 -11.82
N GLN A 632 -28.53 48.47 -12.85
CA GLN A 632 -28.23 49.29 -14.03
C GLN A 632 -29.51 49.61 -14.82
N GLU A 633 -30.40 48.63 -15.02
CA GLU A 633 -31.70 48.81 -15.68
C GLU A 633 -32.60 49.78 -14.90
N GLN A 634 -32.65 49.67 -13.56
CA GLN A 634 -33.37 50.62 -12.71
C GLN A 634 -32.82 52.05 -12.84
N ALA A 635 -31.49 52.22 -12.83
CA ALA A 635 -30.87 53.53 -13.03
C ALA A 635 -31.13 54.10 -14.44
N LEU A 636 -31.14 53.26 -15.49
CA LEU A 636 -31.49 53.67 -16.86
C LEU A 636 -32.97 54.07 -16.97
N LEU A 637 -33.88 53.36 -16.31
CA LEU A 637 -35.29 53.74 -16.23
C LEU A 637 -35.49 55.07 -15.48
N GLU A 638 -34.77 55.31 -14.38
CA GLU A 638 -34.79 56.58 -13.66
C GLU A 638 -34.22 57.73 -14.51
N VAL A 639 -33.12 57.51 -15.23
CA VAL A 639 -32.58 58.50 -16.18
C VAL A 639 -33.57 58.80 -17.31
N ASN A 640 -34.26 57.79 -17.84
CA ASN A 640 -35.27 57.99 -18.88
C ASN A 640 -36.48 58.78 -18.36
N THR A 641 -37.02 58.52 -17.16
CA THR A 641 -38.14 59.31 -16.61
C THR A 641 -37.71 60.75 -16.27
N ASN A 642 -36.47 60.95 -15.82
CA ASN A 642 -35.90 62.29 -15.66
C ASN A 642 -35.73 63.02 -17.02
N HIS A 643 -35.40 62.30 -18.10
CA HIS A 643 -35.32 62.86 -19.45
C HIS A 643 -36.71 63.20 -20.02
N GLU A 644 -37.70 62.31 -19.86
CA GLU A 644 -39.09 62.56 -20.28
C GLU A 644 -39.70 63.75 -19.53
N THR A 645 -39.51 63.85 -18.21
CA THR A 645 -39.99 65.00 -17.44
C THR A 645 -39.25 66.30 -17.78
N ALA A 646 -37.97 66.23 -18.17
CA ALA A 646 -37.26 67.39 -18.73
C ALA A 646 -37.82 67.81 -20.11
N ILE A 647 -38.16 66.86 -20.99
CA ILE A 647 -38.84 67.14 -22.27
C ILE A 647 -40.23 67.75 -22.02
N GLN A 648 -41.01 67.21 -21.08
CA GLN A 648 -42.33 67.75 -20.72
C GLN A 648 -42.23 69.20 -20.21
N ARG A 649 -41.28 69.49 -19.31
CA ARG A 649 -40.99 70.86 -18.84
C ARG A 649 -40.57 71.79 -19.98
N ARG A 650 -39.67 71.34 -20.86
CA ARG A 650 -39.25 72.10 -22.05
C ARG A 650 -40.43 72.41 -22.97
N ASN A 651 -41.30 71.44 -23.21
CA ASN A 651 -42.46 71.60 -24.08
C ASN A 651 -43.49 72.57 -23.46
N LEU A 652 -43.73 72.48 -22.15
CA LEU A 652 -44.60 73.42 -21.42
C LEU A 652 -44.06 74.86 -21.49
N LEU A 653 -42.76 75.05 -21.25
CA LEU A 653 -42.09 76.35 -21.39
C LEU A 653 -42.15 76.88 -22.83
N GLY A 654 -42.02 75.99 -23.83
CA GLY A 654 -42.18 76.35 -25.24
C GLY A 654 -43.59 76.83 -25.59
N ILE A 655 -44.63 76.19 -25.03
CA ILE A 655 -46.02 76.63 -25.18
C ILE A 655 -46.22 78.00 -24.52
N GLN A 656 -45.73 78.19 -23.29
CA GLN A 656 -45.81 79.48 -22.58
C GLN A 656 -45.08 80.61 -23.31
N LEU A 657 -43.96 80.33 -23.96
CA LEU A 657 -43.26 81.31 -24.80
C LEU A 657 -44.09 81.69 -26.04
N LEU A 658 -44.73 80.73 -26.70
CA LEU A 658 -45.64 81.01 -27.83
C LEU A 658 -46.88 81.80 -27.40
N GLU A 659 -47.48 81.48 -26.25
CA GLU A 659 -48.57 82.26 -25.64
C GLU A 659 -48.13 83.71 -25.35
N HIS A 660 -46.90 83.90 -24.86
CA HIS A 660 -46.33 85.24 -24.65
C HIS A 660 -46.02 85.98 -25.96
N GLU A 661 -45.55 85.29 -27.01
CA GLU A 661 -45.34 85.87 -28.34
C GLU A 661 -46.66 86.30 -28.99
N GLU A 662 -47.73 85.50 -28.87
CA GLU A 662 -49.07 85.86 -29.32
C GLU A 662 -49.60 87.08 -28.56
N VAL A 663 -49.42 87.14 -27.24
CA VAL A 663 -49.79 88.31 -26.43
C VAL A 663 -48.99 89.56 -26.85
N LEU A 664 -47.70 89.44 -27.12
CA LEU A 664 -46.86 90.54 -27.62
C LEU A 664 -47.32 91.01 -29.01
N PHE A 665 -47.61 90.10 -29.93
CA PHE A 665 -48.16 90.43 -31.26
C PHE A 665 -49.47 91.21 -31.14
N ASN A 666 -50.39 90.75 -30.29
CA ASN A 666 -51.64 91.45 -29.96
C ASN A 666 -51.43 92.84 -29.34
N PHE A 667 -50.31 93.09 -28.65
CA PHE A 667 -49.95 94.43 -28.17
C PHE A 667 -49.39 95.32 -29.30
N PHE A 668 -48.50 94.79 -30.15
CA PHE A 668 -47.99 95.55 -31.31
C PHE A 668 -49.11 95.97 -32.27
N GLU A 669 -50.08 95.09 -32.56
CA GLU A 669 -51.24 95.46 -33.39
C GLU A 669 -52.06 96.60 -32.76
N LYS A 670 -52.30 96.55 -31.44
CA LYS A 670 -53.00 97.63 -30.71
C LYS A 670 -52.23 98.95 -30.73
N VAL A 671 -50.90 98.92 -30.60
CA VAL A 671 -50.05 100.11 -30.70
C VAL A 671 -50.13 100.69 -32.12
N ASN A 672 -50.00 99.87 -33.17
CA ASN A 672 -50.11 100.31 -34.56
C ASN A 672 -51.48 100.96 -34.85
N ILE A 673 -52.57 100.41 -34.32
CA ILE A 673 -53.93 100.98 -34.43
C ILE A 673 -54.01 102.33 -33.69
N GLN A 674 -53.37 102.47 -32.53
CA GLN A 674 -53.32 103.72 -31.78
C GLN A 674 -52.47 104.78 -32.49
N GLU A 675 -51.32 104.43 -33.07
CA GLU A 675 -50.51 105.34 -33.88
C GLU A 675 -51.23 105.80 -35.15
N ALA A 676 -51.97 104.90 -35.82
CA ALA A 676 -52.84 105.26 -36.94
C ALA A 676 -53.99 106.21 -36.52
N ALA A 677 -54.52 106.07 -35.30
CA ALA A 677 -55.51 106.99 -34.76
C ALA A 677 -54.90 108.35 -34.38
N ILE A 678 -53.71 108.38 -33.76
CA ILE A 678 -52.99 109.59 -33.37
C ILE A 678 -52.56 110.39 -34.60
N THR A 679 -51.96 109.74 -35.61
CA THR A 679 -51.56 110.40 -36.86
C THR A 679 -52.76 111.00 -37.60
N LYS A 680 -53.90 110.29 -37.65
CA LYS A 680 -55.16 110.83 -38.17
C LYS A 680 -55.67 112.04 -37.35
N GLY A 681 -55.58 111.97 -36.02
CA GLY A 681 -55.92 113.07 -35.13
C GLY A 681 -55.07 114.31 -35.36
N ASN A 682 -53.75 114.14 -35.45
CA ASN A 682 -52.79 115.21 -35.74
C ASN A 682 -53.08 115.87 -37.10
N MET A 683 -53.35 115.08 -38.15
CA MET A 683 -53.75 115.61 -39.47
C MET A 683 -55.02 116.47 -39.38
N THR A 684 -56.04 116.05 -38.61
CA THR A 684 -57.24 116.88 -38.40
C THR A 684 -56.98 118.14 -37.56
N LEU A 685 -56.01 118.10 -36.65
CA LEU A 685 -55.61 119.24 -35.84
C LEU A 685 -54.81 120.26 -36.66
N GLU A 686 -53.89 119.80 -37.52
CA GLU A 686 -53.18 120.66 -38.48
C GLU A 686 -54.13 121.40 -39.44
N THR A 687 -55.20 120.73 -39.91
CA THR A 687 -56.23 121.39 -40.73
C THR A 687 -57.01 122.44 -39.95
N LEU A 688 -57.43 122.14 -38.70
CA LEU A 688 -58.17 123.09 -37.86
C LEU A 688 -57.30 124.30 -37.46
N GLU A 689 -56.02 124.08 -37.14
CA GLU A 689 -55.09 125.19 -36.92
C GLU A 689 -54.90 126.05 -38.18
N LYS A 690 -54.92 125.45 -39.37
CA LYS A 690 -54.85 126.22 -40.62
C LYS A 690 -56.09 127.08 -40.80
N GLU A 691 -57.28 126.52 -40.60
CA GLU A 691 -58.55 127.27 -40.62
C GLU A 691 -58.54 128.41 -39.59
N MET A 692 -58.02 128.18 -38.37
CA MET A 692 -57.82 129.24 -37.37
C MET A 692 -56.85 130.34 -37.84
N ARG A 693 -55.75 129.98 -38.52
CA ARG A 693 -54.79 130.95 -39.08
C ARG A 693 -55.42 131.77 -40.21
N ASP A 694 -56.21 131.13 -41.07
CA ASP A 694 -56.89 131.79 -42.19
C ASP A 694 -57.99 132.75 -41.68
N LEU A 695 -58.84 132.31 -40.74
CA LEU A 695 -59.83 133.17 -40.05
C LEU A 695 -59.17 134.34 -39.29
N GLN A 696 -58.00 134.14 -38.70
CA GLN A 696 -57.27 135.19 -38.00
C GLN A 696 -56.74 136.27 -38.97
N LEU A 697 -56.48 135.93 -40.24
CA LEU A 697 -56.15 136.91 -41.28
C LEU A 697 -57.38 137.73 -41.70
N GLU A 698 -58.55 137.10 -41.89
CA GLU A 698 -59.80 137.81 -42.21
C GLU A 698 -60.17 138.84 -41.12
N ILE A 699 -60.10 138.42 -39.85
CA ILE A 699 -60.32 139.29 -38.67
C ILE A 699 -59.37 140.51 -38.66
N ASN A 700 -58.17 140.38 -39.23
CA ASN A 700 -57.19 141.48 -39.26
C ASN A 700 -57.40 142.43 -40.45
N GLU A 701 -57.89 141.95 -41.59
CA GLU A 701 -58.29 142.83 -42.70
C GLU A 701 -59.56 143.63 -42.36
N GLU A 702 -60.58 143.03 -41.73
CA GLU A 702 -61.78 143.77 -41.31
C GLU A 702 -61.46 144.89 -40.29
N LYS A 703 -60.54 144.66 -39.35
CA LYS A 703 -60.04 145.73 -38.45
C LYS A 703 -59.43 146.89 -39.23
N ARG A 704 -58.62 146.60 -40.25
CA ARG A 704 -58.03 147.61 -41.15
C ARG A 704 -59.09 148.39 -41.94
N GLN A 705 -60.17 147.73 -42.38
CA GLN A 705 -61.30 148.38 -43.06
C GLN A 705 -62.08 149.31 -42.11
N ILE A 706 -62.24 148.94 -40.84
CA ILE A 706 -62.86 149.80 -39.80
C ILE A 706 -62.02 151.07 -39.56
N ASP A 707 -60.70 150.94 -39.40
CA ASP A 707 -59.82 152.10 -39.15
C ASP A 707 -59.73 153.06 -40.35
N LEU A 708 -59.87 152.55 -41.57
CA LEU A 708 -59.95 153.36 -42.80
C LEU A 708 -61.26 154.17 -42.90
N LYS A 709 -62.38 153.66 -42.38
CA LYS A 709 -63.66 154.38 -42.34
C LYS A 709 -63.63 155.49 -41.29
N LYS A 710 -63.25 155.16 -40.04
CA LYS A 710 -63.16 156.13 -38.92
C LYS A 710 -62.34 157.38 -39.26
N LYS A 711 -61.27 157.24 -40.06
CA LYS A 711 -60.41 158.37 -40.46
C LYS A 711 -61.03 159.38 -41.43
N LYS A 712 -62.23 159.12 -41.99
CA LYS A 712 -62.90 160.03 -42.94
C LYS A 712 -64.03 160.86 -42.33
N GLU A 713 -64.67 160.39 -41.26
CA GLU A 713 -65.98 160.89 -40.82
C GLU A 713 -65.90 161.95 -39.69
N MET A 714 -64.74 162.08 -39.04
CA MET A 714 -64.48 163.02 -37.94
C MET A 714 -64.98 164.47 -38.12
N PRO A 715 -64.98 165.09 -39.33
CA PRO A 715 -65.48 166.47 -39.53
C PRO A 715 -67.01 166.62 -39.60
N LEU A 716 -67.77 165.53 -39.70
CA LEU A 716 -69.23 165.55 -39.82
C LEU A 716 -69.94 165.53 -38.46
N GLU A 717 -69.39 164.79 -37.50
CA GLU A 717 -70.00 164.52 -36.19
C GLU A 717 -70.34 165.81 -35.43
N ILE A 718 -69.38 166.74 -35.33
CA ILE A 718 -69.53 168.06 -34.66
C ILE A 718 -70.63 168.94 -35.28
N LYS A 719 -71.00 168.72 -36.56
CA LYS A 719 -72.12 169.45 -37.19
C LYS A 719 -73.46 168.76 -36.94
N LEU A 720 -73.48 167.43 -37.00
CA LEU A 720 -74.69 166.63 -36.79
C LEU A 720 -75.18 166.73 -35.33
N GLU A 721 -74.28 166.76 -34.34
CA GLU A 721 -74.67 166.99 -32.93
C GLU A 721 -75.43 168.32 -32.73
N GLY A 722 -75.07 169.37 -33.47
CA GLY A 722 -75.79 170.65 -33.43
C GLY A 722 -77.23 170.55 -33.95
N GLU A 723 -77.42 169.88 -35.08
CA GLU A 723 -78.72 169.76 -35.77
C GLU A 723 -79.65 168.71 -35.14
N ILE A 724 -79.09 167.68 -34.46
CA ILE A 724 -79.88 166.66 -33.75
C ILE A 724 -80.65 167.26 -32.56
N THR A 725 -80.06 168.24 -31.85
CA THR A 725 -80.70 168.83 -30.66
C THR A 725 -81.99 169.61 -30.94
N THR A 726 -82.16 170.15 -32.16
CA THR A 726 -83.36 170.91 -32.54
C THR A 726 -84.45 170.01 -33.12
N LEU A 727 -84.10 169.02 -33.95
CA LEU A 727 -85.08 168.22 -34.69
C LEU A 727 -85.69 167.05 -33.89
N LEU A 728 -85.00 166.48 -32.89
CA LEU A 728 -85.57 165.34 -32.14
C LEU A 728 -86.70 165.75 -31.18
N ILE A 729 -86.81 167.04 -30.84
CA ILE A 729 -87.94 167.59 -30.08
C ILE A 729 -89.24 167.32 -30.84
N GLU A 730 -89.27 167.59 -32.15
CA GLU A 730 -90.44 167.44 -33.02
C GLU A 730 -90.86 165.96 -33.27
N LEU A 731 -89.93 165.01 -33.09
CA LEU A 731 -90.19 163.58 -33.34
C LEU A 731 -90.65 162.80 -32.11
N SER A 732 -90.34 163.31 -30.91
CA SER A 732 -90.56 162.64 -29.62
C SER A 732 -92.04 162.44 -29.24
N GLU A 733 -92.97 163.24 -29.77
CA GLU A 733 -94.40 163.12 -29.47
C GLU A 733 -95.12 161.97 -30.22
N ALA A 734 -94.47 161.36 -31.22
CA ALA A 734 -95.20 160.64 -32.27
C ALA A 734 -95.27 159.10 -32.15
N ARG A 735 -94.26 158.41 -31.61
CA ARG A 735 -94.09 156.94 -31.83
C ARG A 735 -93.43 156.15 -30.69
N ASP A 736 -94.08 156.06 -29.53
CA ASP A 736 -93.72 155.06 -28.51
C ASP A 736 -94.93 154.29 -27.96
N LYS A 737 -95.12 153.05 -28.46
CA LYS A 737 -95.99 152.02 -27.84
C LYS A 737 -95.49 150.60 -28.15
N THR A 738 -95.27 149.83 -27.07
CA THR A 738 -95.09 148.35 -26.98
C THR A 738 -93.66 147.80 -27.15
N LEU A 739 -93.23 146.94 -26.22
CA LEU A 739 -91.87 146.34 -26.10
C LEU A 739 -91.90 145.03 -25.27
N GLU A 740 -91.24 143.94 -25.70
CA GLU A 740 -90.90 142.69 -24.96
C GLU A 740 -89.76 141.92 -25.74
N GLY A 741 -89.23 140.72 -25.46
CA GLY A 741 -89.45 139.58 -24.53
C GLY A 741 -89.00 138.25 -25.21
N LEU A 742 -88.61 137.10 -24.61
CA LEU A 742 -88.34 136.62 -23.23
C LEU A 742 -87.45 135.33 -23.29
N ASN A 743 -87.01 134.74 -22.15
CA ASN A 743 -86.11 133.55 -22.05
C ASN A 743 -86.69 132.35 -21.22
N ARG A 744 -86.23 131.09 -21.42
CA ARG A 744 -86.45 129.85 -20.58
C ARG A 744 -85.62 128.60 -21.03
N THR A 745 -85.76 127.39 -20.43
CA THR A 745 -84.85 126.82 -19.38
C THR A 745 -84.99 125.29 -19.08
N VAL A 746 -83.85 124.55 -18.95
CA VAL A 746 -83.48 123.53 -17.90
C VAL A 746 -83.91 122.01 -17.94
N ASP A 747 -82.88 121.12 -17.78
CA ASP A 747 -82.72 119.73 -17.20
C ASP A 747 -83.49 118.42 -17.60
N TYR A 748 -82.93 117.26 -17.19
CA TYR A 748 -83.26 115.86 -17.59
C TYR A 748 -83.31 114.81 -16.42
N LYS A 749 -84.18 113.77 -16.51
CA LYS A 749 -83.98 112.36 -16.03
C LYS A 749 -85.19 111.44 -16.29
N GLU A 750 -84.97 110.15 -16.61
CA GLU A 750 -86.00 109.07 -16.63
C GLU A 750 -85.45 107.70 -16.19
N LEU A 751 -86.35 106.76 -15.88
CA LEU A 751 -86.10 105.34 -15.49
C LEU A 751 -87.30 104.48 -15.91
N LYS A 752 -87.08 103.29 -16.49
CA LYS A 752 -88.13 102.29 -16.79
C LYS A 752 -87.60 100.84 -16.76
N GLY A 753 -88.52 99.90 -16.54
CA GLY A 753 -88.40 98.45 -16.74
C GLY A 753 -89.80 97.83 -16.75
N GLU A 754 -89.97 96.67 -17.38
CA GLU A 754 -91.24 95.94 -17.50
C GLU A 754 -91.01 94.44 -17.19
N ASP A 755 -92.02 93.74 -16.68
CA ASP A 755 -91.96 92.30 -16.39
C ASP A 755 -92.21 91.45 -17.65
N PRO A 756 -91.55 90.29 -17.82
CA PRO A 756 -91.63 89.46 -19.03
C PRO A 756 -92.97 88.73 -19.21
N SER A 757 -93.25 88.33 -20.45
CA SER A 757 -94.54 87.79 -20.87
C SER A 757 -94.70 86.28 -20.56
N THR A 758 -95.94 85.84 -20.34
CA THR A 758 -96.27 84.41 -20.14
C THR A 758 -95.87 83.52 -21.33
N ALA A 759 -95.75 84.09 -22.54
CA ALA A 759 -95.26 83.37 -23.72
C ALA A 759 -93.75 83.07 -23.67
N GLU A 760 -92.97 83.83 -22.90
CA GLU A 760 -91.52 83.64 -22.78
C GLU A 760 -91.22 82.54 -21.75
N LEU A 761 -91.91 82.57 -20.60
CA LEU A 761 -91.81 81.51 -19.58
C LEU A 761 -92.16 80.11 -20.11
N VAL A 762 -93.20 79.97 -20.94
CA VAL A 762 -93.57 78.67 -21.54
C VAL A 762 -92.44 78.13 -22.42
N LYS A 763 -91.77 79.01 -23.16
CA LYS A 763 -90.68 78.65 -24.07
C LYS A 763 -89.44 78.17 -23.32
N ASP A 764 -89.13 78.79 -22.18
CA ASP A 764 -88.05 78.33 -21.30
C ASP A 764 -88.40 77.02 -20.58
N ILE A 765 -89.68 76.76 -20.27
CA ILE A 765 -90.14 75.46 -19.73
C ILE A 765 -89.95 74.35 -20.77
N GLU A 766 -90.40 74.56 -22.02
CA GLU A 766 -90.18 73.60 -23.13
C GLU A 766 -88.68 73.33 -23.36
N GLN A 767 -87.84 74.38 -23.27
CA GLN A 767 -86.38 74.27 -23.35
C GLN A 767 -85.79 73.44 -22.20
N LEU A 768 -86.35 73.52 -20.98
CA LEU A 768 -85.90 72.74 -19.81
C LEU A 768 -86.35 71.28 -19.88
N GLU A 769 -87.58 70.99 -20.29
CA GLU A 769 -88.08 69.61 -20.47
C GLU A 769 -87.26 68.83 -21.51
N LEU A 770 -86.91 69.47 -22.62
CA LEU A 770 -86.07 68.87 -23.67
C LEU A 770 -84.64 68.57 -23.16
N ASN A 771 -84.09 69.42 -22.28
CA ASN A 771 -82.82 69.16 -21.61
C ASN A 771 -82.91 68.03 -20.56
N LEU A 772 -84.04 67.90 -19.85
CA LEU A 772 -84.26 66.82 -18.89
C LEU A 772 -84.28 65.44 -19.58
N ALA A 773 -85.09 65.29 -20.63
CA ALA A 773 -85.17 64.04 -21.41
C ALA A 773 -83.81 63.62 -22.02
N LYS A 774 -82.96 64.59 -22.33
CA LYS A 774 -81.58 64.36 -22.80
C LYS A 774 -80.64 63.85 -21.69
N GLN A 775 -80.80 64.32 -20.45
CA GLN A 775 -80.06 63.83 -19.28
C GLN A 775 -80.48 62.40 -18.91
N GLU A 776 -81.79 62.12 -18.86
CA GLU A 776 -82.33 60.79 -18.51
C GLU A 776 -81.81 59.70 -19.45
N ARG A 777 -81.81 59.98 -20.76
CA ARG A 777 -81.26 59.07 -21.78
C ARG A 777 -79.77 58.77 -21.55
N GLN A 778 -78.97 59.79 -21.20
CA GLN A 778 -77.54 59.61 -20.89
C GLN A 778 -77.31 58.85 -19.58
N SER A 779 -78.28 58.80 -18.67
CA SER A 779 -78.22 57.95 -17.47
C SER A 779 -78.44 56.48 -17.82
N LEU A 780 -79.49 56.18 -18.59
CA LEU A 780 -79.81 54.82 -19.06
C LEU A 780 -78.68 54.21 -19.91
N GLU A 781 -78.06 55.00 -20.78
CA GLU A 781 -76.90 54.57 -21.57
C GLU A 781 -75.68 54.23 -20.68
N LYS A 782 -75.51 54.87 -19.52
CA LYS A 782 -74.45 54.55 -18.53
C LYS A 782 -74.78 53.32 -17.68
N GLU A 783 -76.03 53.16 -17.25
CA GLU A 783 -76.44 51.97 -16.49
C GLU A 783 -76.26 50.67 -17.30
N LEU A 784 -76.61 50.70 -18.59
CA LEU A 784 -76.38 49.57 -19.50
C LEU A 784 -74.88 49.22 -19.63
N LEU A 785 -73.99 50.21 -19.67
CA LEU A 785 -72.55 49.98 -19.67
C LEU A 785 -72.04 49.39 -18.35
N VAL A 786 -72.56 49.83 -17.20
CA VAL A 786 -72.22 49.27 -15.89
C VAL A 786 -72.69 47.81 -15.77
N ASP A 787 -73.89 47.49 -16.24
CA ASP A 787 -74.40 46.12 -16.22
C ASP A 787 -73.58 45.20 -17.15
N GLN A 788 -73.17 45.70 -18.33
CA GLN A 788 -72.32 44.98 -19.27
C GLN A 788 -70.90 44.74 -18.72
N VAL A 789 -70.28 45.74 -18.07
CA VAL A 789 -68.97 45.57 -17.39
C VAL A 789 -69.10 44.57 -16.23
N THR A 790 -70.17 44.65 -15.44
CA THR A 790 -70.41 43.77 -14.28
C THR A 790 -70.57 42.30 -14.70
N ARG A 791 -71.26 42.04 -15.81
CA ARG A 791 -71.41 40.69 -16.40
C ARG A 791 -70.07 40.09 -16.86
N LEU A 792 -69.13 40.93 -17.30
CA LEU A 792 -67.81 40.49 -17.77
C LEU A 792 -66.80 40.32 -16.62
N SER A 793 -66.82 41.20 -15.61
CA SER A 793 -65.85 41.17 -14.51
C SER A 793 -66.13 40.07 -13.48
N LYS A 794 -67.40 39.78 -13.18
CA LYS A 794 -67.77 38.81 -12.14
C LYS A 794 -67.21 37.39 -12.36
N PRO A 795 -67.36 36.73 -13.52
CA PRO A 795 -66.80 35.39 -13.72
C PRO A 795 -65.26 35.37 -13.70
N LEU A 796 -64.60 36.48 -14.05
CA LEU A 796 -63.14 36.60 -13.93
C LEU A 796 -62.68 36.68 -12.46
N SER A 797 -63.45 37.34 -11.58
CA SER A 797 -63.20 37.34 -10.13
C SER A 797 -63.38 35.93 -9.54
N GLU A 798 -64.50 35.27 -9.86
CA GLU A 798 -64.80 33.91 -9.40
C GLU A 798 -63.73 32.91 -9.89
N GLN A 799 -63.21 33.06 -11.12
CA GLN A 799 -62.10 32.25 -11.62
C GLN A 799 -60.78 32.55 -10.88
N ALA A 800 -60.48 33.82 -10.58
CA ALA A 800 -59.28 34.22 -9.85
C ALA A 800 -59.25 33.69 -8.41
N GLU A 801 -60.38 33.74 -7.70
CA GLU A 801 -60.54 33.23 -6.33
C GLU A 801 -60.35 31.71 -6.27
N ASN A 802 -60.94 30.96 -7.21
CA ASN A 802 -60.72 29.51 -7.33
C ASN A 802 -59.24 29.17 -7.60
N CYS A 803 -58.59 29.88 -8.52
CA CYS A 803 -57.15 29.73 -8.78
C CYS A 803 -56.29 30.05 -7.54
N GLN A 804 -56.70 31.00 -6.70
CA GLN A 804 -56.00 31.33 -5.45
C GLN A 804 -56.18 30.21 -4.39
N GLN A 805 -57.36 29.62 -4.29
CA GLN A 805 -57.63 28.50 -3.38
C GLN A 805 -56.87 27.23 -3.79
N ASP A 806 -56.79 26.93 -5.09
CA ASP A 806 -55.97 25.81 -5.60
C ASP A 806 -54.49 26.00 -5.28
N ARG A 807 -53.96 27.22 -5.49
CA ARG A 807 -52.56 27.56 -5.15
C ARG A 807 -52.30 27.45 -3.64
N LEU A 808 -53.25 27.81 -2.79
CA LEU A 808 -53.18 27.59 -1.34
C LEU A 808 -53.19 26.09 -0.97
N SER A 809 -53.99 25.27 -1.66
CA SER A 809 -54.02 23.81 -1.45
C SER A 809 -52.69 23.16 -1.86
N LEU A 810 -52.09 23.62 -2.96
CA LEU A 810 -50.80 23.15 -3.45
C LEU A 810 -49.65 23.58 -2.54
N ALA A 811 -49.68 24.80 -2.01
CA ALA A 811 -48.69 25.29 -1.05
C ALA A 811 -48.72 24.50 0.27
N LYS A 812 -49.89 24.09 0.76
CA LYS A 812 -50.03 23.20 1.92
C LYS A 812 -49.38 21.82 1.66
N LYS A 813 -49.76 21.16 0.56
CA LYS A 813 -49.17 19.87 0.13
C LYS A 813 -47.65 19.95 -0.06
N LEU A 814 -47.15 21.05 -0.63
CA LEU A 814 -45.71 21.29 -0.81
C LEU A 814 -44.98 21.39 0.54
N ASN A 815 -45.58 22.09 1.52
CA ASN A 815 -45.04 22.21 2.87
C ASN A 815 -45.09 20.87 3.63
N GLU A 816 -46.17 20.10 3.50
CA GLU A 816 -46.31 18.74 4.07
C GLU A 816 -45.22 17.79 3.52
N ILE A 817 -45.00 17.79 2.20
CA ILE A 817 -43.91 17.04 1.56
C ILE A 817 -42.54 17.55 2.07
N ARG A 818 -42.34 18.86 2.20
CA ARG A 818 -41.10 19.44 2.72
C ARG A 818 -40.83 18.99 4.17
N THR A 819 -41.84 18.95 5.03
CA THR A 819 -41.70 18.41 6.40
C THR A 819 -41.37 16.91 6.38
N HIS A 820 -42.03 16.11 5.54
CA HIS A 820 -41.70 14.68 5.41
C HIS A 820 -40.27 14.42 4.92
N VAL A 821 -39.74 15.25 4.02
CA VAL A 821 -38.33 15.17 3.58
C VAL A 821 -37.37 15.55 4.71
N ILE A 822 -37.68 16.60 5.49
CA ILE A 822 -36.88 17.01 6.65
C ILE A 822 -36.87 15.91 7.72
N ASP A 823 -38.02 15.34 8.07
CA ASP A 823 -38.13 14.24 9.04
C ASP A 823 -37.41 12.97 8.57
N SER A 824 -37.50 12.66 7.28
CA SER A 824 -36.79 11.51 6.69
C SER A 824 -35.28 11.71 6.74
N ASN A 825 -34.79 12.93 6.48
CA ASN A 825 -33.37 13.27 6.64
C ASN A 825 -32.92 13.23 8.10
N HIS A 826 -33.73 13.69 9.06
CA HIS A 826 -33.42 13.56 10.49
C HIS A 826 -33.35 12.09 10.94
N ARG A 827 -34.29 11.24 10.50
CA ARG A 827 -34.25 9.79 10.76
C ARG A 827 -33.03 9.13 10.13
N MET A 828 -32.69 9.49 8.89
CA MET A 828 -31.48 8.99 8.20
C MET A 828 -30.20 9.42 8.91
N MET A 829 -30.12 10.66 9.40
CA MET A 829 -28.98 11.14 10.21
C MET A 829 -28.89 10.41 11.56
N ALA A 830 -30.02 10.15 12.24
CA ALA A 830 -30.04 9.39 13.48
C ALA A 830 -29.54 7.94 13.27
N VAL A 831 -30.06 7.24 12.25
CA VAL A 831 -29.63 5.88 11.90
C VAL A 831 -28.17 5.84 11.44
N ALA A 832 -27.69 6.86 10.73
CA ALA A 832 -26.28 6.97 10.35
C ALA A 832 -25.37 7.21 11.57
N ALA A 833 -25.80 8.00 12.55
CA ALA A 833 -25.08 8.22 13.81
C ALA A 833 -25.06 6.94 14.67
N GLU A 834 -26.20 6.26 14.83
CA GLU A 834 -26.28 4.95 15.50
C GLU A 834 -25.37 3.92 14.84
N LEU A 835 -25.43 3.79 13.51
CA LEU A 835 -24.56 2.88 12.75
C LEU A 835 -23.08 3.21 12.96
N SER A 836 -22.71 4.51 12.96
CA SER A 836 -21.34 4.95 13.23
C SER A 836 -20.90 4.61 14.65
N MET A 837 -21.76 4.78 15.66
CA MET A 837 -21.48 4.36 17.05
C MET A 837 -21.33 2.84 17.17
N LYS A 838 -22.17 2.04 16.49
CA LYS A 838 -22.06 0.58 16.48
C LYS A 838 -20.79 0.11 15.75
N GLN A 839 -20.39 0.77 14.66
CA GLN A 839 -19.14 0.51 13.97
C GLN A 839 -17.93 0.84 14.84
N ALA A 840 -17.92 1.99 15.53
CA ALA A 840 -16.86 2.35 16.47
C ALA A 840 -16.75 1.34 17.63
N ALA A 841 -17.88 0.93 18.21
CA ALA A 841 -17.90 -0.09 19.26
C ALA A 841 -17.41 -1.46 18.76
N ALA A 842 -17.80 -1.88 17.56
CA ALA A 842 -17.31 -3.12 16.95
C ALA A 842 -15.80 -3.07 16.67
N LEU A 843 -15.26 -1.92 16.27
CA LEU A 843 -13.81 -1.72 16.10
C LEU A 843 -13.05 -1.73 17.43
N SER A 844 -13.60 -1.14 18.51
CA SER A 844 -13.02 -1.23 19.86
C SER A 844 -12.94 -2.69 20.31
N LEU A 845 -14.05 -3.42 20.24
CA LEU A 845 -14.10 -4.84 20.61
C LEU A 845 -13.16 -5.69 19.75
N GLN A 846 -12.98 -5.36 18.47
CA GLN A 846 -12.01 -6.05 17.61
C GLN A 846 -10.55 -5.73 17.99
N GLN A 847 -10.26 -4.52 18.49
CA GLN A 847 -8.94 -4.16 19.03
C GLN A 847 -8.68 -4.87 20.36
N GLU A 848 -9.67 -4.89 21.27
CA GLU A 848 -9.62 -5.61 22.55
C GLU A 848 -9.40 -7.12 22.33
N ILE A 849 -10.12 -7.74 21.40
CA ILE A 849 -9.92 -9.15 21.02
C ILE A 849 -8.48 -9.37 20.53
N LYS A 850 -7.98 -8.54 19.60
CA LYS A 850 -6.59 -8.67 19.09
C LYS A 850 -5.54 -8.45 20.17
N GLU A 851 -5.77 -7.55 21.13
CA GLU A 851 -4.87 -7.36 22.26
C GLU A 851 -4.91 -8.56 23.21
N LYS A 852 -6.09 -9.14 23.46
CA LYS A 852 -6.23 -10.37 24.27
C LYS A 852 -5.65 -11.60 23.58
N GLU A 853 -5.82 -11.73 22.26
CA GLU A 853 -5.13 -12.71 21.43
C GLU A 853 -3.61 -12.54 21.59
N PHE A 854 -3.07 -11.34 21.40
CA PHE A 854 -1.63 -11.06 21.57
C PHE A 854 -1.12 -11.29 23.00
N GLN A 855 -1.92 -10.97 24.03
CA GLN A 855 -1.61 -11.28 25.44
C GLN A 855 -1.58 -12.79 25.68
N MET A 856 -2.51 -13.57 25.10
CA MET A 856 -2.50 -15.03 25.16
C MET A 856 -1.31 -15.64 24.41
N ASP A 857 -1.05 -15.19 23.19
CA ASP A 857 0.08 -15.56 22.32
C ASP A 857 1.42 -15.35 23.04
N ARG A 858 1.53 -14.23 23.76
CA ARG A 858 2.68 -13.91 24.62
C ARG A 858 2.75 -14.82 25.84
N CYS A 859 1.68 -14.95 26.61
CA CYS A 859 1.69 -15.76 27.83
C CYS A 859 1.89 -17.26 27.53
N GLN A 860 1.45 -17.75 26.35
CA GLN A 860 1.78 -19.07 25.83
C GLN A 860 3.27 -19.20 25.48
N ARG A 861 3.85 -18.29 24.69
CA ARG A 861 5.30 -18.32 24.38
C ARG A 861 6.17 -18.26 25.63
N GLN A 862 5.75 -17.51 26.65
CA GLN A 862 6.43 -17.48 27.94
C GLN A 862 6.31 -18.83 28.68
N LEU A 863 5.14 -19.48 28.66
CA LEU A 863 4.94 -20.82 29.21
C LEU A 863 5.77 -21.89 28.49
N GLU A 864 5.85 -21.85 27.16
CA GLU A 864 6.69 -22.72 26.31
C GLU A 864 8.18 -22.56 26.63
N GLN A 865 8.61 -21.37 27.07
CA GLN A 865 9.96 -21.07 27.54
C GLN A 865 10.18 -21.40 29.03
N GLY A 866 9.19 -21.99 29.73
CA GLY A 866 9.25 -22.29 31.16
C GLY A 866 9.20 -21.06 32.07
N LEU A 867 8.85 -19.89 31.53
CA LEU A 867 8.72 -18.64 32.26
C LEU A 867 7.28 -18.44 32.77
N PRO A 868 7.07 -17.65 33.85
CA PRO A 868 5.73 -17.29 34.31
C PRO A 868 4.92 -16.66 33.16
N PRO A 869 3.68 -17.14 32.89
CA PRO A 869 2.95 -16.74 31.67
C PRO A 869 2.78 -15.22 31.57
N CYS A 870 2.27 -14.59 32.64
CA CYS A 870 2.01 -13.15 32.67
C CYS A 870 2.57 -12.50 33.96
N PRO A 871 3.02 -11.22 33.95
CA PRO A 871 3.77 -10.62 35.07
C PRO A 871 3.02 -10.47 36.40
N GLU A 872 1.69 -10.55 36.37
CA GLU A 872 0.84 -10.48 37.57
C GLU A 872 0.84 -11.81 38.32
N ILE A 873 0.71 -12.92 37.60
CA ILE A 873 0.90 -14.29 38.11
C ILE A 873 2.30 -14.42 38.71
N GLU A 874 3.32 -13.79 38.10
CA GLU A 874 4.67 -13.75 38.70
C GLU A 874 4.72 -12.95 40.01
N LYS A 875 4.08 -11.76 40.08
CA LYS A 875 3.98 -10.97 41.32
C LYS A 875 3.27 -11.75 42.42
N GLU A 876 2.26 -12.55 42.08
CA GLU A 876 1.51 -13.41 43.00
C GLU A 876 2.30 -14.65 43.43
N TRP A 877 3.00 -15.31 42.51
CA TRP A 877 3.95 -16.37 42.85
C TRP A 877 5.03 -15.85 43.81
N ARG A 878 5.58 -14.66 43.54
CA ARG A 878 6.52 -13.96 44.43
C ARG A 878 5.88 -13.57 45.78
N ARG A 879 4.57 -13.28 45.85
CA ARG A 879 3.83 -13.10 47.13
C ARG A 879 3.76 -14.44 47.88
N MET A 880 3.23 -15.48 47.25
CA MET A 880 3.13 -16.84 47.82
C MET A 880 4.49 -17.36 48.32
N LEU A 881 5.58 -17.11 47.59
CA LEU A 881 6.92 -17.53 48.00
C LEU A 881 7.43 -16.74 49.23
N ARG A 882 7.12 -15.44 49.33
CA ARG A 882 7.40 -14.64 50.54
C ARG A 882 6.58 -15.10 51.72
N ASP A 883 5.29 -15.41 51.53
CA ASP A 883 4.41 -15.83 52.62
C ASP A 883 4.65 -17.28 53.05
N LYS A 884 5.09 -18.17 52.15
CA LYS A 884 5.63 -19.48 52.51
C LYS A 884 6.92 -19.36 53.32
N LYS A 885 7.83 -18.43 52.97
CA LYS A 885 9.03 -18.11 53.77
C LYS A 885 8.69 -17.45 55.10
N ARG A 886 7.63 -16.64 55.16
CA ARG A 886 7.09 -16.06 56.41
C ARG A 886 6.62 -17.18 57.33
N ARG A 887 5.60 -17.95 56.91
CA ARG A 887 5.05 -19.10 57.67
C ARG A 887 6.09 -20.11 58.13
N ARG A 888 7.18 -20.30 57.36
CA ARG A 888 8.30 -21.17 57.78
C ARG A 888 9.09 -20.57 58.94
N ARG A 889 9.45 -19.27 58.89
CA ARG A 889 10.07 -18.57 60.03
C ARG A 889 9.13 -18.47 61.22
N ASP A 890 7.85 -18.17 61.00
CA ASP A 890 6.84 -18.11 62.05
C ASP A 890 6.66 -19.49 62.75
N LYS A 891 7.04 -20.59 62.08
CA LYS A 891 7.10 -21.95 62.64
C LYS A 891 8.44 -22.21 63.34
N GLU A 892 9.57 -21.91 62.70
CA GLU A 892 10.93 -22.00 63.29
C GLU A 892 11.05 -21.18 64.59
N GLU A 893 10.36 -20.04 64.67
CA GLU A 893 10.30 -19.17 65.84
C GLU A 893 9.38 -19.71 66.94
N ARG A 894 8.25 -20.35 66.59
CA ARG A 894 7.43 -21.09 67.56
C ARG A 894 8.10 -22.37 68.06
N GLU A 895 8.92 -23.01 67.24
CA GLU A 895 9.71 -24.16 67.65
C GLU A 895 10.83 -23.75 68.62
N ARG A 896 11.56 -22.65 68.35
CA ARG A 896 12.50 -22.07 69.33
C ARG A 896 11.82 -21.58 70.61
N LEU A 897 10.63 -20.99 70.53
CA LEU A 897 9.88 -20.58 71.74
C LEU A 897 9.44 -21.80 72.57
N ALA A 898 9.07 -22.91 71.93
CA ALA A 898 8.77 -24.16 72.64
C ALA A 898 10.04 -24.78 73.27
N GLU A 899 11.20 -24.72 72.59
CA GLU A 899 12.49 -25.07 73.19
C GLU A 899 12.82 -24.16 74.39
N GLU A 900 12.63 -22.84 74.27
CA GLU A 900 12.83 -21.87 75.36
C GLU A 900 11.83 -22.08 76.53
N GLU A 901 10.59 -22.52 76.26
CA GLU A 901 9.61 -22.96 77.27
C GLU A 901 10.03 -24.26 77.97
N GLU A 902 10.66 -25.21 77.27
CA GLU A 902 11.22 -26.44 77.84
C GLU A 902 12.46 -26.14 78.72
N TRP A 903 13.33 -25.21 78.30
CA TRP A 903 14.47 -24.73 79.10
C TRP A 903 14.08 -23.84 80.31
N THR A 904 12.86 -23.30 80.34
CA THR A 904 12.36 -22.47 81.45
C THR A 904 11.47 -23.22 82.44
N GLN A 905 11.21 -24.51 82.22
CA GLN A 905 10.54 -25.39 83.16
C GLN A 905 11.53 -25.88 84.24
N LEU A 906 11.27 -25.58 85.51
CA LEU A 906 12.06 -26.11 86.62
C LEU A 906 11.66 -27.57 86.92
N PRO A 907 12.53 -28.40 87.55
CA PRO A 907 12.23 -29.80 87.87
C PRO A 907 11.00 -30.01 88.78
N ASN A 908 10.53 -28.95 89.44
CA ASN A 908 9.31 -28.87 90.24
C ASN A 908 8.04 -28.48 89.44
N GLY A 909 8.13 -28.36 88.11
CA GLY A 909 6.99 -28.09 87.21
C GLY A 909 6.58 -26.62 87.08
N GLU A 910 7.30 -25.70 87.71
CA GLU A 910 7.04 -24.26 87.66
C GLU A 910 7.87 -23.61 86.54
N TYR A 911 7.22 -22.77 85.73
CA TYR A 911 7.88 -21.99 84.67
C TYR A 911 8.53 -20.72 85.24
N THR A 912 9.79 -20.44 84.89
CA THR A 912 10.51 -19.24 85.31
C THR A 912 10.97 -18.38 84.14
N THR A 913 10.65 -17.09 84.17
CA THR A 913 11.09 -16.10 83.16
C THR A 913 12.47 -15.51 83.44
N ALA A 914 13.19 -16.03 84.44
CA ALA A 914 14.54 -15.60 84.77
C ALA A 914 15.59 -16.37 83.95
N GLU A 915 16.39 -15.68 83.13
CA GLU A 915 17.54 -16.28 82.45
C GLU A 915 18.42 -17.08 83.42
N SER A 916 18.74 -18.33 83.08
CA SER A 916 19.68 -19.13 83.85
C SER A 916 21.05 -18.43 83.87
N ARG A 917 21.53 -18.10 85.08
CA ARG A 917 22.83 -17.43 85.23
C ARG A 917 23.93 -18.43 84.87
N PRO A 918 24.88 -18.11 83.97
CA PRO A 918 26.02 -19.00 83.67
C PRO A 918 26.85 -19.40 84.91
N ASN A 919 26.78 -18.59 85.96
CA ASN A 919 27.43 -18.80 87.25
C ASN A 919 26.41 -19.21 88.34
N ALA A 920 25.50 -20.16 88.03
CA ALA A 920 24.66 -20.78 89.05
C ALA A 920 25.54 -21.61 90.01
N TYR A 921 25.50 -21.30 91.30
CA TYR A 921 26.48 -21.78 92.29
C TYR A 921 26.28 -23.26 92.74
N VAL A 922 25.30 -23.97 92.16
CA VAL A 922 24.89 -25.30 92.58
C VAL A 922 24.98 -26.26 91.39
N PRO A 923 25.97 -27.17 91.34
CA PRO A 923 26.00 -28.25 90.35
C PRO A 923 24.78 -29.16 90.51
N GLN A 924 24.09 -29.48 89.41
CA GLN A 924 22.83 -30.25 89.42
C GLN A 924 23.02 -31.76 89.66
N THR A 925 24.22 -32.21 90.07
CA THR A 925 24.63 -33.63 90.05
C THR A 925 24.94 -34.25 91.42
N ASP A 926 25.07 -33.45 92.48
CA ASP A 926 25.45 -33.93 93.82
C ASP A 926 24.40 -33.58 94.89
N SER A 927 24.19 -34.47 95.86
CA SER A 927 22.99 -34.49 96.72
C SER A 927 23.00 -33.55 97.94
N LEU A 928 24.06 -32.77 98.17
CA LEU A 928 24.16 -31.79 99.26
C LEU A 928 24.85 -30.48 98.80
N PRO A 929 24.23 -29.30 99.00
CA PRO A 929 24.72 -28.04 98.44
C PRO A 929 25.80 -27.38 99.32
N LEU A 930 27.08 -27.57 98.99
CA LEU A 930 28.20 -26.86 99.64
C LEU A 930 28.93 -25.89 98.67
N PRO A 931 28.90 -24.58 98.93
CA PRO A 931 29.58 -23.54 98.14
C PRO A 931 31.11 -23.73 97.95
N LYS A 932 31.58 -23.83 96.70
CA LYS A 932 33.00 -23.69 96.32
C LYS A 932 33.32 -22.24 95.89
N PRO A 933 34.27 -21.52 96.54
CA PRO A 933 34.63 -20.15 96.16
C PRO A 933 35.29 -20.06 94.77
N TYR A 934 34.95 -19.02 94.00
CA TYR A 934 35.58 -18.75 92.70
C TYR A 934 37.03 -18.28 92.85
N GLY A 935 37.92 -18.82 92.01
CA GLY A 935 39.30 -18.32 91.87
C GLY A 935 39.36 -16.99 91.09
N ALA A 936 40.58 -16.45 90.94
CA ALA A 936 40.87 -15.11 90.42
C ALA A 936 40.44 -14.81 88.96
N HIS A 937 39.80 -15.76 88.27
CA HIS A 937 39.28 -15.63 86.91
C HIS A 937 37.78 -16.00 86.84
N ALA A 938 36.97 -15.36 87.69
CA ALA A 938 35.52 -15.52 87.67
C ALA A 938 34.92 -15.03 86.33
N PRO A 939 34.15 -15.86 85.58
CA PRO A 939 33.57 -15.44 84.30
C PRO A 939 32.52 -14.34 84.48
N PHE A 940 32.79 -13.15 83.94
CA PHE A 940 31.84 -12.04 83.91
C PHE A 940 30.99 -12.08 82.64
N LYS A 941 29.65 -12.11 82.75
CA LYS A 941 28.74 -11.99 81.61
C LYS A 941 28.80 -10.54 81.09
N PRO A 942 29.31 -10.28 79.86
CA PRO A 942 29.42 -8.90 79.36
C PRO A 942 28.05 -8.24 79.26
N SER A 943 27.94 -6.98 79.68
CA SER A 943 26.75 -6.17 79.49
C SER A 943 26.43 -6.03 78.00
N GLN A 944 25.16 -6.24 77.61
CA GLN A 944 24.75 -6.13 76.21
C GLN A 944 25.15 -4.77 75.61
N PRO A 945 25.68 -4.71 74.37
CA PRO A 945 25.99 -3.45 73.71
C PRO A 945 24.74 -2.58 73.57
N GLY A 946 24.80 -1.36 74.12
CA GLY A 946 23.70 -0.40 74.05
C GLY A 946 23.30 -0.08 72.60
N ALA A 947 22.01 0.25 72.40
CA ALA A 947 21.37 0.36 71.09
C ALA A 947 22.04 1.32 70.07
N ASN A 948 22.95 2.19 70.54
CA ASN A 948 23.73 3.11 69.71
C ASN A 948 24.86 2.42 68.89
N MET A 949 25.21 1.16 69.15
CA MET A 949 26.27 0.43 68.41
C MET A 949 25.89 0.00 66.97
N ARG A 950 24.86 0.60 66.37
CA ARG A 950 24.38 0.29 65.00
C ARG A 950 25.30 0.77 63.87
N HIS A 951 26.38 1.49 64.16
CA HIS A 951 27.18 2.22 63.17
C HIS A 951 28.56 1.62 62.83
N ILE A 952 28.90 0.43 63.35
CA ILE A 952 30.11 -0.29 62.90
C ILE A 952 29.77 -1.17 61.69
N ARG A 953 30.00 -0.64 60.47
CA ARG A 953 30.03 -1.48 59.26
C ARG A 953 31.29 -2.34 59.28
N LYS A 954 31.14 -3.66 59.16
CA LYS A 954 32.29 -4.57 58.96
C LYS A 954 32.97 -4.26 57.61
N PRO A 955 34.31 -4.23 57.51
CA PRO A 955 34.99 -4.02 56.23
C PRO A 955 34.64 -5.11 55.22
N THR A 956 34.18 -4.72 54.04
CA THR A 956 34.00 -5.63 52.91
C THR A 956 35.34 -5.91 52.24
N LEU A 957 35.83 -7.14 52.37
CA LEU A 957 36.99 -7.62 51.61
C LEU A 957 36.66 -7.52 50.11
N LYS A 958 37.61 -7.01 49.30
CA LYS A 958 37.48 -7.06 47.84
C LYS A 958 37.57 -8.53 47.37
N PRO A 959 36.79 -8.95 46.35
CA PRO A 959 37.02 -10.22 45.70
C PRO A 959 38.43 -10.28 45.12
N LEU A 960 39.04 -11.46 45.19
CA LEU A 960 40.18 -11.80 44.34
C LEU A 960 39.64 -12.19 42.96
N GLU A 961 40.26 -11.69 41.90
CA GLU A 961 39.98 -12.11 40.53
C GLU A 961 40.65 -13.47 40.28
N ILE A 962 39.92 -14.38 39.62
CA ILE A 962 40.35 -15.68 39.08
C ILE A 962 39.65 -15.85 37.73
#